data_AF-A0A7U8C576-F1
#
_entry.id   AF-A0A7U8C576-F1
#
_cell.length_a   1.000
_cell.length_b   1.000
_cell.length_c   1.000
_cell.angle_alpha   90.00
_cell.angle_beta   90.00
_cell.angle_gamma   90.00
#
_symmetry.space_group_name_H-M   'P 1'
#
loop_
_entity.id
_entity.type
_entity.pdbx_description
1 polymer ?
#
loop_
_entity_poly.entity_id
_entity_poly.type
_entity_poly.pdbx_seq_one_letter_code
_entity_poly.pdbx_strand_id
1 'polypeptide(L)'
;MQDPAIETPATASDCYHCGLSIPPGAKYQTIINGQPKAMCCPGCQAVAQTIVDSGLDNYYKHRTESAAAPEVNAKELPENLLLELGLYDDENVQSSFVTSNDEESEAILVIEGITCAACVWLLENHIRNIPGVTKVSVNLTNHRARITWLRAECKLSHLLAEIYRIGYQAHPYHPDKEEQLLEQEKKRATRRLGVAGIGMMQTMMLAVALYGGALQGIDDQYVTFIRWASMVIATPVIFYSARPFIIAAIRDIKTRHLTMDVPVSIAIYGAYLASVWATITDSGEVYFDSVTMFTFFLLIGRFLEMQARHRTGRAGNALLNLIPASATKLIDGEEQLVPAGDLKVGDVVLIKPGHTIPADGIIVSGSSSVDESALTGEYLPIRKETEAQVVGGTINVENPITVEITQVGQETQLSAIVRLLERAQEDKPKAAQIADKVASYFVAAVLLTATGVGLGWWVVDPANAFWITLSVLVVTCPCALSLATPTALTAATGTLRQNGLLITRGHVLESLATASHVVFDKTGTLTEGNLSLQEVVPLTDIEAEQCIKIAAALEQHSEHPIARAFTELSQELLATDINNKVGQGISGLIDGAAFRIGKPEFAAEICGNTAPALPATSGQWLLLCSDTKPIAWFRLNDQIRREAKEAIGYLKQLGLKCEMLTGDNSSAVTEVANALGIDTTISGVSPSEKLEHVRQLQEQGAQVIMVGDGINDIPVLAGAQTSIAMGSATDLAKTNADGVLISHDLLRLVDGITLARKTRIIIRENLGWSLCYNLLALPLAALGFIAPYMAALGMSASSLVVVGNAMRLNGKPKRPKSISPKETANGQKTIEVMEPANKS
;
A
#
# COMPACT_ATOMS: atom_id res chain seq x y z
N MET A 1 42.27 -62.76 14.73
CA MET A 1 43.04 -62.07 13.68
C MET A 1 42.18 -60.89 13.25
N GLN A 2 42.20 -59.80 14.03
CA GLN A 2 42.96 -58.57 13.73
C GLN A 2 42.51 -57.96 12.40
N ASP A 3 41.40 -57.21 12.46
CA ASP A 3 41.04 -56.22 11.45
C ASP A 3 41.86 -54.94 11.68
N PRO A 4 42.26 -54.25 10.59
CA PRO A 4 43.29 -53.24 10.61
C PRO A 4 42.80 -51.95 11.26
N ALA A 5 43.72 -51.29 11.96
CA ALA A 5 43.54 -50.02 12.63
C ALA A 5 42.86 -48.99 11.72
N ILE A 6 41.71 -48.50 12.15
CA ILE A 6 41.16 -47.24 11.66
C ILE A 6 42.10 -46.16 12.19
N GLU A 7 42.91 -45.62 11.29
CA GLU A 7 43.70 -44.42 11.50
C GLU A 7 42.78 -43.31 12.04
N THR A 8 43.01 -42.91 13.28
CA THR A 8 42.48 -41.68 13.85
C THR A 8 42.95 -40.50 13.00
N PRO A 9 42.05 -39.75 12.33
CA PRO A 9 42.46 -38.56 11.63
C PRO A 9 42.89 -37.50 12.66
N ALA A 10 44.03 -36.88 12.36
CA ALA A 10 44.64 -35.81 13.12
C ALA A 10 43.61 -34.78 13.61
N THR A 11 43.75 -34.43 14.89
CA THR A 11 42.94 -33.46 15.63
C THR A 11 42.83 -32.13 14.89
N ALA A 12 41.68 -31.86 14.26
CA ALA A 12 41.23 -30.49 14.12
C ALA A 12 40.86 -30.03 15.55
N SER A 13 41.74 -29.25 16.19
CA SER A 13 41.50 -28.68 17.51
C SER A 13 40.27 -27.77 17.52
N ASP A 14 39.89 -27.27 16.35
CA ASP A 14 38.87 -26.26 16.16
C ASP A 14 37.72 -26.75 15.28
N CYS A 15 36.53 -26.29 15.62
CA CYS A 15 35.29 -26.49 14.90
C CYS A 15 35.44 -26.02 13.46
N TYR A 16 35.09 -26.91 12.52
CA TYR A 16 35.18 -26.57 11.10
C TYR A 16 34.23 -25.42 10.72
N HIS A 17 33.09 -25.30 11.40
CA HIS A 17 32.10 -24.25 11.13
C HIS A 17 32.49 -22.87 11.69
N CYS A 18 32.71 -22.75 13.00
CA CYS A 18 32.95 -21.46 13.67
C CYS A 18 34.42 -21.17 14.02
N GLY A 19 35.33 -22.14 13.89
CA GLY A 19 36.74 -21.97 14.21
C GLY A 19 37.08 -21.96 15.71
N LEU A 20 36.12 -22.22 16.60
CA LEU A 20 36.34 -22.34 18.05
C LEU A 20 36.78 -23.75 18.45
N SER A 21 37.53 -23.87 19.54
CA SER A 21 38.04 -25.14 20.03
C SER A 21 36.94 -26.16 20.34
N ILE A 22 37.15 -27.43 19.97
CA ILE A 22 36.17 -28.51 20.20
C ILE A 22 36.27 -28.97 21.66
N PRO A 23 35.17 -28.94 22.44
CA PRO A 23 35.17 -29.42 23.82
C PRO A 23 35.56 -30.90 23.93
N PRO A 24 36.36 -31.30 24.94
CA PRO A 24 36.74 -32.70 25.12
C PRO A 24 35.51 -33.59 25.33
N GLY A 25 35.30 -34.56 24.45
CA GLY A 25 34.16 -35.48 24.47
C GLY A 25 33.02 -35.15 23.49
N ALA A 26 33.07 -34.00 22.79
CA ALA A 26 32.10 -33.66 21.76
C ALA A 26 32.26 -34.57 20.51
N LYS A 27 31.15 -35.18 20.06
CA LYS A 27 31.12 -36.10 18.90
C LYS A 27 30.27 -35.57 17.74
N TYR A 28 30.18 -34.24 17.58
CA TYR A 28 29.36 -33.62 16.55
C TYR A 28 30.12 -33.56 15.22
N GLN A 29 29.52 -34.06 14.14
CA GLN A 29 30.12 -34.09 12.81
C GLN A 29 29.08 -33.86 11.71
N THR A 30 29.49 -33.20 10.63
CA THR A 30 28.70 -32.98 9.41
C THR A 30 29.54 -33.36 8.20
N ILE A 31 28.93 -34.01 7.19
CA ILE A 31 29.61 -34.33 5.93
C ILE A 31 29.58 -33.09 5.03
N ILE A 32 30.75 -32.48 4.79
CA ILE A 32 30.90 -31.30 3.93
C ILE A 32 31.84 -31.67 2.78
N ASN A 33 31.42 -31.47 1.53
CA ASN A 33 32.19 -31.84 0.34
C ASN A 33 32.66 -33.31 0.34
N GLY A 34 31.82 -34.23 0.86
CA GLY A 34 32.13 -35.65 0.93
C GLY A 34 33.08 -36.08 2.06
N GLN A 35 33.51 -35.16 2.94
CA GLN A 35 34.36 -35.48 4.09
C GLN A 35 33.67 -35.16 5.43
N PRO A 36 33.79 -36.01 6.46
CA PRO A 36 33.30 -35.69 7.80
C PRO A 36 34.13 -34.57 8.42
N LYS A 37 33.47 -33.52 8.89
CA LYS A 37 34.09 -32.36 9.57
C LYS A 37 33.54 -32.22 10.98
N ALA A 38 34.43 -32.03 11.95
CA ALA A 38 34.10 -31.95 13.36
C ALA A 38 33.55 -30.57 13.76
N MET A 39 32.59 -30.58 14.68
CA MET A 39 31.87 -29.40 15.16
C MET A 39 31.98 -29.28 16.69
N CYS A 40 32.04 -28.05 17.21
CA CYS A 40 32.16 -27.82 18.66
C CYS A 40 30.85 -28.06 19.43
N CYS A 41 29.68 -27.94 18.78
CA CYS A 41 28.38 -28.06 19.43
C CYS A 41 27.27 -28.53 18.45
N PRO A 42 26.09 -28.94 18.96
CA PRO A 42 24.95 -29.33 18.13
C PRO A 42 24.48 -28.20 17.20
N GLY A 43 24.60 -26.94 17.64
CA GLY A 43 24.24 -25.78 16.82
C GLY A 43 25.13 -25.64 15.58
N CYS A 44 26.44 -25.78 15.72
CA CYS A 44 27.36 -25.78 14.58
C CYS A 44 27.11 -26.97 13.65
N GLN A 45 26.73 -28.13 14.18
CA GLN A 45 26.36 -29.29 13.37
C GLN A 45 25.06 -29.05 12.61
N ALA A 46 24.02 -28.53 13.27
CA ALA A 46 22.73 -28.24 12.65
C ALA A 46 22.88 -27.21 11.54
N VAL A 47 23.53 -26.08 11.81
CA VAL A 47 23.76 -25.03 10.81
C VAL A 47 24.60 -25.56 9.65
N ALA A 48 25.68 -26.30 9.94
CA ALA A 48 26.50 -26.87 8.88
C ALA A 48 25.74 -27.89 8.03
N GLN A 49 24.89 -28.71 8.64
CA GLN A 49 24.06 -29.69 7.94
C GLN A 49 23.01 -28.99 7.08
N THR A 50 22.32 -27.98 7.61
CA THR A 50 21.35 -27.17 6.85
C THR A 50 21.97 -26.49 5.64
N ILE A 51 23.20 -25.97 5.77
CA ILE A 51 23.93 -25.36 4.64
C ILE A 51 24.22 -26.40 3.55
N VAL A 52 24.62 -27.62 3.93
CA VAL A 52 24.90 -28.71 2.97
C VAL A 52 23.62 -29.21 2.33
N ASP A 53 22.57 -29.46 3.12
CA ASP A 53 21.27 -29.97 2.65
C ASP A 53 20.58 -28.96 1.71
N SER A 54 20.85 -27.66 1.88
CA SER A 54 20.37 -26.60 0.99
C SER A 54 21.17 -26.48 -0.32
N GLY A 55 22.14 -27.36 -0.59
CA GLY A 55 22.97 -27.32 -1.78
C GLY A 55 23.97 -26.15 -1.82
N LEU A 56 24.33 -25.61 -0.65
CA LEU A 56 25.24 -24.46 -0.49
C LEU A 56 26.62 -24.89 0.05
N ASP A 57 27.02 -26.15 -0.17
CA ASP A 57 28.29 -26.75 0.26
C ASP A 57 29.54 -26.00 -0.23
N ASN A 58 29.45 -25.32 -1.38
CA ASN A 58 30.48 -24.42 -1.89
C ASN A 58 30.82 -23.25 -0.96
N TYR A 59 29.96 -22.91 0.01
CA TYR A 59 30.25 -21.96 1.09
C TYR A 59 31.57 -22.29 1.81
N TYR A 60 31.82 -23.57 2.08
CA TYR A 60 33.02 -24.02 2.78
C TYR A 60 34.28 -24.08 1.89
N LYS A 61 34.14 -24.02 0.56
CA LYS A 61 35.28 -24.00 -0.38
C LYS A 61 35.84 -22.59 -0.60
N HIS A 62 34.97 -21.58 -0.59
CA HIS A 62 35.35 -20.19 -0.91
C HIS A 62 35.51 -19.30 0.33
N ARG A 63 35.40 -19.90 1.52
CA ARG A 63 35.63 -19.22 2.79
C ARG A 63 37.12 -18.95 2.98
N THR A 64 37.52 -17.68 2.94
CA THR A 64 38.91 -17.23 3.11
C THR A 64 39.36 -17.09 4.57
N GLU A 65 38.43 -16.97 5.52
CA GLU A 65 38.69 -16.95 6.97
C GLU A 65 37.63 -17.78 7.69
N SER A 66 37.95 -18.38 8.85
CA SER A 66 36.90 -18.83 9.78
C SER A 66 35.92 -17.69 10.04
N ALA A 67 34.67 -17.99 10.40
CA ALA A 67 33.71 -16.96 10.82
C ALA A 67 34.15 -16.27 12.13
N ALA A 68 35.33 -15.66 12.13
CA ALA A 68 35.74 -14.64 13.06
C ALA A 68 34.90 -13.43 12.70
N ALA A 69 33.94 -13.14 13.57
CA ALA A 69 33.03 -12.03 13.42
C ALA A 69 33.81 -10.71 13.23
N PRO A 70 33.32 -9.78 12.40
CA PRO A 70 33.80 -8.40 12.43
C PRO A 70 33.71 -7.87 13.87
N GLU A 71 34.64 -7.00 14.26
CA GLU A 71 34.87 -6.44 15.60
C GLU A 71 33.70 -5.61 16.18
N VAL A 72 32.52 -6.19 16.25
CA VAL A 72 31.49 -5.90 17.24
C VAL A 72 31.41 -7.18 18.03
N ASN A 73 31.95 -7.16 19.25
CA ASN A 73 31.90 -8.28 20.17
C ASN A 73 30.53 -8.97 20.09
N ALA A 74 30.49 -10.19 19.54
CA ALA A 74 29.44 -11.16 19.78
C ALA A 74 29.53 -11.74 21.21
N LYS A 75 29.91 -10.89 22.17
CA LYS A 75 29.43 -11.04 23.53
C LYS A 75 28.04 -10.43 23.54
N GLU A 76 27.18 -11.04 24.34
CA GLU A 76 25.91 -10.51 24.82
C GLU A 76 25.78 -9.00 24.58
N LEU A 77 24.69 -8.60 23.91
CA LEU A 77 24.28 -7.19 23.86
C LEU A 77 24.50 -6.59 25.26
N PRO A 78 25.06 -5.36 25.36
CA PRO A 78 25.36 -4.77 26.66
C PRO A 78 24.19 -4.96 27.62
N GLU A 79 24.41 -5.43 28.85
CA GLU A 79 23.31 -5.70 29.80
C GLU A 79 22.35 -4.52 29.92
N ASN A 80 22.88 -3.30 29.89
CA ASN A 80 22.10 -2.06 29.90
C ASN A 80 21.13 -1.97 28.71
N LEU A 81 21.58 -2.36 27.50
CA LEU A 81 20.74 -2.39 26.30
C LEU A 81 19.70 -3.52 26.40
N LEU A 82 20.04 -4.69 26.93
CA LEU A 82 19.07 -5.77 27.15
C LEU A 82 18.01 -5.37 28.19
N LEU A 83 18.39 -4.64 29.24
CA LEU A 83 17.48 -4.07 30.24
C LEU A 83 16.56 -3.01 29.61
N GLU A 84 17.11 -2.11 28.78
CA GLU A 84 16.32 -1.15 28.01
C GLU A 84 15.34 -1.84 27.05
N LEU A 85 15.80 -2.86 26.32
CA LEU A 85 14.95 -3.63 25.43
C LEU A 85 13.87 -4.40 26.19
N GLY A 86 14.17 -4.85 27.42
CA GLY A 86 13.21 -5.49 28.32
C GLY A 86 12.04 -4.58 28.73
N LEU A 87 12.21 -3.24 28.70
CA LEU A 87 11.11 -2.30 28.94
C LEU A 87 10.02 -2.40 27.86
N TYR A 88 10.36 -2.86 26.66
CA TYR A 88 9.38 -3.09 25.60
C TYR A 88 8.53 -4.35 25.84
N ASP A 89 8.80 -5.13 26.87
CA ASP A 89 7.90 -6.22 27.30
C ASP A 89 6.81 -5.74 28.28
N ASP A 90 6.87 -4.49 28.75
CA ASP A 90 5.85 -3.89 29.61
C ASP A 90 4.57 -3.60 28.82
N GLU A 91 3.43 -4.02 29.36
CA GLU A 91 2.12 -3.87 28.70
C GLU A 91 1.73 -2.39 28.49
N ASN A 92 2.14 -1.48 29.38
CA ASN A 92 1.87 -0.05 29.23
C ASN A 92 2.69 0.57 28.10
N VAL A 93 3.88 0.03 27.83
CA VAL A 93 4.73 0.47 26.72
C VAL A 93 4.17 -0.10 25.42
N GLN A 94 3.82 -1.39 25.41
CA GLN A 94 3.28 -2.08 24.26
C GLN A 94 1.90 -1.54 23.82
N SER A 95 1.03 -1.11 24.72
CA SER A 95 -0.31 -0.60 24.40
C SER A 95 -0.33 0.55 23.39
N SER A 96 0.79 1.28 23.27
CA SER A 96 0.94 2.39 22.33
C SER A 96 1.26 1.97 20.88
N PHE A 97 1.84 0.79 20.64
CA PHE A 97 2.32 0.39 19.31
C PHE A 97 2.23 -1.11 18.97
N VAL A 98 1.80 -1.96 19.91
CA VAL A 98 1.57 -3.39 19.72
C VAL A 98 0.07 -3.64 19.76
N THR A 99 -0.44 -4.35 18.76
CA THR A 99 -1.81 -4.86 18.75
C THR A 99 -1.76 -6.34 19.09
N SER A 100 -2.67 -6.83 19.94
CA SER A 100 -2.71 -8.25 20.28
C SER A 100 -4.11 -8.81 20.02
N ASN A 101 -4.18 -10.03 19.51
CA ASN A 101 -5.36 -10.89 19.56
C ASN A 101 -5.12 -12.00 20.62
N ASP A 102 -6.06 -12.95 20.78
CA ASP A 102 -6.00 -13.93 21.88
C ASP A 102 -4.72 -14.81 21.88
N GLU A 103 -4.00 -14.94 20.76
CA GLU A 103 -2.80 -15.80 20.64
C GLU A 103 -1.55 -15.08 20.08
N GLU A 104 -1.73 -14.09 19.21
CA GLU A 104 -0.68 -13.36 18.49
C GLU A 104 -0.62 -11.88 18.86
N SER A 105 0.59 -11.33 18.89
CA SER A 105 0.88 -9.91 18.96
C SER A 105 1.51 -9.46 17.65
N GLU A 106 1.16 -8.25 17.20
CA GLU A 106 1.69 -7.60 16.01
C GLU A 106 2.26 -6.22 16.38
N ALA A 107 3.45 -5.91 15.87
CA ALA A 107 4.08 -4.60 16.02
C ALA A 107 4.67 -4.11 14.71
N ILE A 108 4.66 -2.79 14.55
CA ILE A 108 5.32 -2.10 13.44
C ILE A 108 6.50 -1.33 13.99
N LEU A 109 7.68 -1.69 13.51
CA LEU A 109 8.96 -1.18 13.97
C LEU A 109 9.65 -0.43 12.84
N VAL A 110 10.28 0.69 13.16
CA VAL A 110 11.20 1.37 12.24
C VAL A 110 12.55 0.70 12.36
N ILE A 111 13.12 0.29 11.22
CA ILE A 111 14.43 -0.34 11.14
C ILE A 111 15.45 0.61 10.52
N GLU A 112 16.45 1.01 11.29
CA GLU A 112 17.55 1.83 10.80
C GLU A 112 18.61 0.98 10.10
N GLY A 113 19.28 1.58 9.10
CA GLY A 113 20.42 0.97 8.41
C GLY A 113 20.06 0.06 7.22
N ILE A 114 18.78 -0.18 6.94
CA ILE A 114 18.35 -0.90 5.73
C ILE A 114 18.61 -0.02 4.50
N THR A 115 19.30 -0.55 3.49
CA THR A 115 19.61 0.20 2.27
C THR A 115 19.27 -0.55 0.98
N CYS A 116 18.88 -1.83 1.03
CA CYS A 116 18.39 -2.58 -0.14
C CYS A 116 17.49 -3.77 0.19
N ALA A 117 17.02 -4.40 -0.89
CA ALA A 117 16.30 -5.66 -0.91
C ALA A 117 17.04 -6.82 -0.21
N ALA A 118 18.38 -6.84 -0.21
CA ALA A 118 19.11 -7.89 0.49
C ALA A 118 19.17 -7.70 2.01
N CYS A 119 19.17 -6.45 2.49
CA CYS A 119 18.97 -6.15 3.91
C CYS A 119 17.58 -6.60 4.36
N VAL A 120 16.55 -6.33 3.54
CA VAL A 120 15.18 -6.83 3.73
C VAL A 120 15.16 -8.36 3.81
N TRP A 121 15.75 -9.04 2.82
CA TRP A 121 15.81 -10.51 2.80
C TRP A 121 16.50 -11.10 4.04
N LEU A 122 17.63 -10.53 4.46
CA LEU A 122 18.37 -10.99 5.65
C LEU A 122 17.53 -10.83 6.92
N LEU A 123 16.91 -9.66 7.12
CA LEU A 123 16.03 -9.38 8.26
C LEU A 123 14.83 -10.33 8.30
N GLU A 124 14.11 -10.45 7.18
CA GLU A 124 12.94 -11.32 7.08
C GLU A 124 13.32 -12.79 7.33
N ASN A 125 14.41 -13.27 6.74
CA ASN A 125 14.81 -14.66 6.91
C ASN A 125 15.35 -14.96 8.31
N HIS A 126 16.06 -14.01 8.94
CA HIS A 126 16.53 -14.15 10.32
C HIS A 126 15.37 -14.19 11.31
N ILE A 127 14.48 -13.19 11.25
CA ILE A 127 13.36 -13.04 12.19
C ILE A 127 12.34 -14.18 12.00
N ARG A 128 12.06 -14.61 10.76
CA ARG A 128 11.13 -15.70 10.48
C ARG A 128 11.54 -17.04 11.09
N ASN A 129 12.85 -17.25 11.32
CA ASN A 129 13.37 -18.48 11.90
C ASN A 129 13.36 -18.49 13.44
N ILE A 130 12.96 -17.38 14.08
CA ILE A 130 12.82 -17.31 15.54
C ILE A 130 11.53 -18.05 15.95
N PRO A 131 11.60 -19.01 16.89
CA PRO A 131 10.41 -19.69 17.42
C PRO A 131 9.38 -18.69 17.95
N GLY A 132 8.10 -18.94 17.67
CA GLY A 132 7.01 -18.03 17.99
C GLY A 132 6.76 -16.92 16.98
N VAL A 133 7.62 -16.64 16.00
CA VAL A 133 7.30 -15.67 14.93
C VAL A 133 6.42 -16.32 13.86
N THR A 134 5.24 -15.77 13.61
CA THR A 134 4.32 -16.29 12.59
C THR A 134 4.47 -15.56 11.26
N LYS A 135 4.76 -14.25 11.29
CA LYS A 135 4.94 -13.44 10.09
C LYS A 135 5.95 -12.32 10.27
N VAL A 136 6.73 -12.06 9.22
CA VAL A 136 7.60 -10.87 9.13
C VAL A 136 7.61 -10.34 7.71
N SER A 137 7.51 -9.03 7.58
CA SER A 137 7.58 -8.28 6.31
C SER A 137 8.35 -6.99 6.55
N VAL A 138 9.30 -6.67 5.67
CA VAL A 138 10.11 -5.45 5.79
C VAL A 138 10.00 -4.61 4.52
N ASN A 139 9.54 -3.38 4.68
CA ASN A 139 9.37 -2.43 3.60
C ASN A 139 10.57 -1.48 3.52
N LEU A 140 11.31 -1.62 2.42
CA LEU A 140 12.48 -0.79 2.13
C LEU A 140 12.16 0.70 1.95
N THR A 141 10.95 1.03 1.49
CA THR A 141 10.62 2.41 1.06
C THR A 141 10.37 3.33 2.24
N ASN A 142 9.77 2.80 3.31
CA ASN A 142 9.46 3.53 4.55
C ASN A 142 10.29 3.04 5.75
N HIS A 143 11.24 2.12 5.53
CA HIS A 143 12.08 1.55 6.58
C HIS A 143 11.28 0.89 7.72
N ARG A 144 10.10 0.33 7.44
CA ARG A 144 9.26 -0.31 8.46
C ARG A 144 9.33 -1.84 8.36
N ALA A 145 9.36 -2.51 9.50
CA ALA A 145 9.18 -3.93 9.64
C ALA A 145 7.90 -4.21 10.42
N ARG A 146 7.03 -5.04 9.84
CA ARG A 146 5.88 -5.58 10.54
C ARG A 146 6.21 -6.99 10.98
N ILE A 147 6.07 -7.26 12.27
CA ILE A 147 6.37 -8.55 12.89
C ILE A 147 5.14 -9.01 13.65
N THR A 148 4.72 -10.25 13.40
CA THR A 148 3.65 -10.94 14.11
C THR A 148 4.24 -12.15 14.81
N TRP A 149 3.96 -12.31 16.11
CA TRP A 149 4.50 -13.39 16.92
C TRP A 149 3.49 -13.89 17.95
N LEU A 150 3.62 -15.16 18.35
CA LEU A 150 2.85 -15.80 19.43
C LEU A 150 3.36 -15.30 20.78
N ARG A 151 2.46 -14.68 21.55
CA ARG A 151 2.80 -14.01 22.81
C ARG A 151 3.33 -14.97 23.88
N ALA A 152 2.91 -16.23 23.81
CA ALA A 152 3.34 -17.29 24.74
C ALA A 152 4.75 -17.82 24.44
N GLU A 153 5.21 -17.73 23.20
CA GLU A 153 6.47 -18.36 22.75
C GLU A 153 7.62 -17.35 22.60
N CYS A 154 7.32 -16.09 22.30
CA CYS A 154 8.33 -15.07 22.03
C CYS A 154 7.95 -13.72 22.64
N LYS A 155 8.96 -13.00 23.14
CA LYS A 155 8.83 -11.64 23.66
C LYS A 155 9.37 -10.61 22.66
N LEU A 156 8.82 -9.40 22.68
CA LEU A 156 9.26 -8.33 21.79
C LEU A 156 10.72 -7.94 22.05
N SER A 157 11.15 -7.89 23.30
CA SER A 157 12.55 -7.62 23.68
C SER A 157 13.53 -8.59 23.01
N HIS A 158 13.16 -9.86 22.88
CA HIS A 158 13.95 -10.89 22.21
C HIS A 158 14.05 -10.64 20.71
N LEU A 159 12.95 -10.26 20.06
CA LEU A 159 12.93 -9.90 18.64
C LEU A 159 13.81 -8.68 18.36
N LEU A 160 13.71 -7.64 19.19
CA LEU A 160 14.56 -6.45 19.07
C LEU A 160 16.03 -6.80 19.27
N ALA A 161 16.35 -7.62 20.27
CA ALA A 161 17.71 -8.10 20.51
C ALA A 161 18.28 -8.86 19.31
N GLU A 162 17.49 -9.72 18.67
CA GLU A 162 17.89 -10.45 17.46
C GLU A 162 18.16 -9.51 16.27
N ILE A 163 17.33 -8.47 16.10
CA ILE A 163 17.55 -7.46 15.06
C ILE A 163 18.88 -6.71 15.30
N TYR A 164 19.19 -6.37 16.56
CA TYR A 164 20.47 -5.77 16.94
C TYR A 164 21.66 -6.70 16.69
N ARG A 165 21.52 -8.00 16.93
CA ARG A 165 22.59 -9.01 16.71
C ARG A 165 23.01 -9.12 15.24
N ILE A 166 22.08 -8.93 14.31
CA ILE A 166 22.38 -8.93 12.87
C ILE A 166 22.77 -7.54 12.33
N GLY A 167 22.94 -6.56 13.21
CA GLY A 167 23.53 -5.25 12.89
C GLY A 167 22.52 -4.16 12.49
N TYR A 168 21.24 -4.33 12.81
CA TYR A 168 20.18 -3.35 12.56
C TYR A 168 19.61 -2.80 13.86
N GLN A 169 19.05 -1.60 13.85
CA GLN A 169 18.39 -1.02 15.03
C GLN A 169 16.89 -0.96 14.77
N ALA A 170 16.10 -1.44 15.73
CA ALA A 170 14.64 -1.42 15.66
C ALA A 170 14.05 -0.63 16.81
N HIS A 171 13.07 0.21 16.50
CA HIS A 171 12.35 1.01 17.50
C HIS A 171 10.86 1.09 17.16
N PRO A 172 9.97 1.29 18.15
CA PRO A 172 8.55 1.53 17.90
C PRO A 172 8.34 2.69 16.94
N TYR A 173 7.34 2.53 16.08
CA TYR A 173 6.97 3.55 15.13
C TYR A 173 6.39 4.79 15.83
N HIS A 174 7.08 5.93 15.67
CA HIS A 174 6.59 7.25 16.04
C HIS A 174 6.58 8.16 14.79
N PRO A 175 5.41 8.72 14.39
CA PRO A 175 5.27 9.54 13.18
C PRO A 175 6.26 10.70 13.11
N ASP A 176 6.52 11.37 14.24
CA ASP A 176 7.41 12.53 14.32
C ASP A 176 8.88 12.17 14.07
N LYS A 177 9.33 11.00 14.53
CA LYS A 177 10.72 10.54 14.33
C LYS A 177 10.99 10.18 12.87
N GLU A 178 10.02 9.55 12.21
CA GLU A 178 10.16 9.21 10.79
C GLU A 178 10.22 10.46 9.91
N GLU A 179 9.37 11.47 10.16
CA GLU A 179 9.44 12.72 9.42
C GLU A 179 10.81 13.40 9.58
N GLN A 180 11.38 13.37 10.80
CA GLN A 180 12.73 13.85 11.05
C GLN A 180 13.80 13.04 10.29
N LEU A 181 13.69 11.71 10.25
CA LEU A 181 14.63 10.85 9.50
C LEU A 181 14.58 11.14 7.99
N LEU A 182 13.37 11.27 7.40
CA LEU A 182 13.19 11.61 5.99
C LEU A 182 13.74 13.02 5.69
N GLU A 183 13.56 13.97 6.61
CA GLU A 183 14.18 15.30 6.48
C GLU A 183 15.71 15.24 6.52
N GLN A 184 16.29 14.45 7.42
CA GLN A 184 17.74 14.29 7.53
C GLN A 184 18.32 13.64 6.27
N GLU A 185 17.65 12.63 5.73
CA GLU A 185 18.02 12.02 4.45
C GLU A 185 18.00 13.05 3.31
N LYS A 186 16.91 13.81 3.19
CA LYS A 186 16.79 14.90 2.22
C LYS A 186 17.93 15.92 2.37
N LYS A 187 18.23 16.37 3.59
CA LYS A 187 19.33 17.31 3.88
C LYS A 187 20.69 16.72 3.46
N ARG A 188 20.95 15.44 3.74
CA ARG A 188 22.19 14.75 3.31
C ARG A 188 22.27 14.65 1.78
N ALA A 189 21.19 14.29 1.11
CA ALA A 189 21.12 14.20 -0.34
C ALA A 189 21.36 15.57 -1.01
N THR A 190 20.74 16.64 -0.51
CA THR A 190 20.97 18.00 -0.99
C THR A 190 22.41 18.45 -0.82
N ARG A 191 23.06 18.13 0.31
CA ARG A 191 24.49 18.44 0.52
C ARG A 191 25.38 17.70 -0.47
N ARG A 192 25.16 16.40 -0.69
CA ARG A 192 25.92 15.61 -1.68
C ARG A 192 25.74 16.16 -3.10
N LEU A 193 24.51 16.53 -3.44
CA LEU A 193 24.19 17.15 -4.72
C LEU A 193 24.90 18.51 -4.89
N GLY A 194 24.92 19.34 -3.84
CA GLY A 194 25.63 20.62 -3.84
C GLY A 194 27.13 20.45 -4.04
N VAL A 195 27.77 19.52 -3.30
CA VAL A 195 29.20 19.21 -3.45
C VAL A 195 29.51 18.68 -4.86
N ALA A 196 28.67 17.78 -5.39
CA ALA A 196 28.84 17.24 -6.73
C ALA A 196 28.67 18.32 -7.82
N GLY A 197 27.69 19.22 -7.66
CA GLY A 197 27.43 20.31 -8.60
C GLY A 197 28.55 21.34 -8.63
N ILE A 198 29.02 21.78 -7.45
CA ILE A 198 30.17 22.69 -7.36
C ILE A 198 31.41 22.02 -7.95
N GLY A 199 31.71 20.78 -7.55
CA GLY A 199 32.86 20.04 -8.06
C GLY A 199 32.82 19.89 -9.58
N MET A 200 31.68 19.50 -10.13
CA MET A 200 31.42 19.39 -11.58
C MET A 200 31.63 20.70 -12.33
N MET A 201 31.11 21.83 -11.81
CA MET A 201 31.28 23.13 -12.45
C MET A 201 32.75 23.56 -12.47
N GLN A 202 33.47 23.35 -11.36
CA GLN A 202 34.87 23.75 -11.25
C GLN A 202 35.80 22.84 -12.08
N THR A 203 35.60 21.52 -12.08
CA THR A 203 36.35 20.61 -12.94
C THR A 203 36.07 20.88 -14.42
N MET A 204 34.83 21.18 -14.80
CA MET A 204 34.49 21.50 -16.18
C MET A 204 35.15 22.80 -16.63
N MET A 205 35.17 23.84 -15.79
CA MET A 205 35.86 25.10 -16.10
C MET A 205 37.35 24.87 -16.41
N LEU A 206 38.00 23.98 -15.65
CA LEU A 206 39.38 23.57 -15.86
C LEU A 206 39.57 22.69 -17.11
N ALA A 207 38.65 21.75 -17.35
CA ALA A 207 38.70 20.86 -18.50
C ALA A 207 38.50 21.61 -19.82
N VAL A 208 37.66 22.65 -19.87
CA VAL A 208 37.53 23.53 -21.04
C VAL A 208 38.87 24.19 -21.39
N ALA A 209 39.67 24.57 -20.40
CA ALA A 209 41.01 25.10 -20.63
C ALA A 209 41.98 24.04 -21.19
N LEU A 210 41.87 22.78 -20.74
CA LEU A 210 42.64 21.65 -21.31
C LEU A 210 42.23 21.35 -22.76
N TYR A 211 40.92 21.29 -23.04
CA TYR A 211 40.41 21.04 -24.40
C TYR A 211 40.73 22.20 -25.36
N GLY A 212 40.58 23.44 -24.90
CA GLY A 212 40.95 24.63 -25.66
C GLY A 212 42.46 24.72 -25.89
N GLY A 213 43.26 24.38 -24.89
CA GLY A 213 44.72 24.30 -24.97
C GLY A 213 45.21 23.22 -25.94
N ALA A 214 44.50 22.09 -26.06
CA ALA A 214 44.80 21.08 -27.07
C ALA A 214 44.58 21.57 -28.51
N LEU A 215 43.71 22.57 -28.73
CA LEU A 215 43.41 23.15 -30.05
C LEU A 215 44.25 24.40 -30.38
N GLN A 216 44.62 25.20 -29.37
CA GLN A 216 45.32 26.49 -29.55
C GLN A 216 46.78 26.48 -29.10
N GLY A 217 47.25 25.39 -28.48
CA GLY A 217 48.56 25.27 -27.85
C GLY A 217 48.55 25.75 -26.40
N ILE A 218 49.09 24.94 -25.49
CA ILE A 218 49.22 25.24 -24.05
C ILE A 218 50.57 24.71 -23.56
N ASP A 219 51.27 25.44 -22.69
CA ASP A 219 52.52 24.92 -22.12
C ASP A 219 52.24 23.71 -21.21
N ASP A 220 53.12 22.71 -21.26
CA ASP A 220 53.01 21.47 -20.47
C ASP A 220 52.90 21.71 -18.95
N GLN A 221 53.52 22.80 -18.46
CA GLN A 221 53.41 23.22 -17.05
C GLN A 221 51.96 23.53 -16.64
N TYR A 222 51.17 24.16 -17.51
CA TYR A 222 49.77 24.47 -17.23
C TYR A 222 48.88 23.24 -17.38
N VAL A 223 49.18 22.34 -18.32
CA VAL A 223 48.49 21.05 -18.43
C VAL A 223 48.64 20.25 -17.14
N THR A 224 49.87 20.11 -16.65
CA THR A 224 50.18 19.39 -15.40
C THR A 224 49.47 20.03 -14.21
N PHE A 225 49.56 21.36 -14.07
CA PHE A 225 48.88 22.09 -13.01
C PHE A 225 47.36 21.87 -13.03
N ILE A 226 46.73 21.97 -14.21
CA ILE A 226 45.28 21.81 -14.35
C ILE A 226 44.85 20.36 -14.04
N ARG A 227 45.66 19.35 -14.41
CA ARG A 227 45.39 17.94 -14.04
C ARG A 227 45.38 17.75 -12.52
N TRP A 228 46.38 18.25 -11.81
CA TRP A 228 46.45 18.21 -10.35
C TRP A 228 45.31 18.97 -9.69
N ALA A 229 45.00 20.18 -10.18
CA ALA A 229 43.87 20.96 -9.67
C ALA A 229 42.53 20.22 -9.86
N SER A 230 42.32 19.62 -11.03
CA SER A 230 41.12 18.82 -11.34
C SER A 230 41.01 17.58 -10.44
N MET A 231 42.14 16.91 -10.14
CA MET A 231 42.18 15.79 -9.21
C MET A 231 41.73 16.21 -7.80
N VAL A 232 42.26 17.30 -7.27
CA VAL A 232 41.92 17.81 -5.93
C VAL A 232 40.43 18.15 -5.83
N ILE A 233 39.86 18.78 -6.85
CA ILE A 233 38.44 19.14 -6.90
C ILE A 233 37.55 17.91 -7.07
N ALA A 234 37.96 16.93 -7.89
CA ALA A 234 37.17 15.72 -8.13
C ALA A 234 37.12 14.80 -6.90
N THR A 235 38.18 14.78 -6.09
CA THR A 235 38.33 13.86 -4.94
C THR A 235 37.15 13.94 -3.94
N PRO A 236 36.73 15.12 -3.44
CA PRO A 236 35.53 15.23 -2.61
C PRO A 236 34.26 14.70 -3.29
N VAL A 237 34.10 14.92 -4.60
CA VAL A 237 32.92 14.43 -5.33
C VAL A 237 32.87 12.90 -5.31
N ILE A 238 34.00 12.22 -5.52
CA ILE A 238 34.05 10.76 -5.56
C ILE A 238 33.87 10.17 -4.17
N PHE A 239 34.65 10.61 -3.18
CA PHE A 239 34.65 9.98 -1.86
C PHE A 239 33.48 10.38 -0.96
N TYR A 240 32.87 11.55 -1.17
CA TYR A 240 31.72 12.00 -0.39
C TYR A 240 30.39 11.87 -1.16
N SER A 241 30.31 12.42 -2.38
CA SER A 241 29.06 12.44 -3.15
C SER A 241 28.75 11.11 -3.82
N ALA A 242 29.75 10.42 -4.39
CA ALA A 242 29.58 9.11 -5.04
C ALA A 242 29.65 7.91 -4.06
N ARG A 243 29.87 8.17 -2.76
CA ARG A 243 29.91 7.14 -1.70
C ARG A 243 28.68 6.21 -1.67
N PRO A 244 27.44 6.67 -1.87
CA PRO A 244 26.27 5.79 -1.84
C PRO A 244 26.33 4.69 -2.92
N PHE A 245 26.88 5.00 -4.10
CA PHE A 245 26.96 4.05 -5.21
C PHE A 245 27.90 2.89 -4.90
N ILE A 246 29.09 3.16 -4.36
CA ILE A 246 30.05 2.09 -4.06
C ILE A 246 29.59 1.20 -2.91
N ILE A 247 28.96 1.78 -1.88
CA ILE A 247 28.39 1.01 -0.77
C ILE A 247 27.30 0.08 -1.29
N ALA A 248 26.43 0.60 -2.16
CA ALA A 248 25.39 -0.21 -2.79
C ALA A 248 25.98 -1.29 -3.70
N ALA A 249 26.97 -0.97 -4.54
CA ALA A 249 27.63 -1.94 -5.42
C ALA A 249 28.28 -3.11 -4.67
N ILE A 250 29.04 -2.81 -3.62
CA ILE A 250 29.71 -3.83 -2.80
C ILE A 250 28.67 -4.78 -2.20
N ARG A 251 27.58 -4.21 -1.69
CA ARG A 251 26.47 -4.96 -1.11
C ARG A 251 25.76 -5.80 -2.16
N ASP A 252 25.47 -5.25 -3.33
CA ASP A 252 24.78 -5.96 -4.43
C ASP A 252 25.58 -7.15 -4.96
N ILE A 253 26.91 -7.02 -5.01
CA ILE A 253 27.84 -8.12 -5.33
C ILE A 253 27.79 -9.19 -4.23
N LYS A 254 27.88 -8.79 -2.96
CA LYS A 254 27.80 -9.73 -1.83
C LYS A 254 26.49 -10.51 -1.81
N THR A 255 25.40 -9.88 -2.23
CA THR A 255 24.06 -10.44 -2.16
C THR A 255 23.64 -11.13 -3.45
N ARG A 256 24.54 -11.23 -4.44
CA ARG A 256 24.31 -11.84 -5.76
C ARG A 256 23.08 -11.26 -6.49
N HIS A 257 22.75 -10.01 -6.22
CA HIS A 257 21.63 -9.31 -6.83
C HIS A 257 22.17 -8.04 -7.48
N LEU A 258 22.58 -8.16 -8.74
CA LEU A 258 23.24 -7.08 -9.46
C LEU A 258 22.25 -5.95 -9.77
N THR A 259 22.53 -4.75 -9.28
CA THR A 259 21.76 -3.55 -9.64
C THR A 259 22.63 -2.59 -10.45
N MET A 260 22.03 -1.49 -10.91
CA MET A 260 22.73 -0.41 -11.61
C MET A 260 23.91 0.17 -10.84
N ASP A 261 23.95 0.04 -9.51
CA ASP A 261 25.01 0.62 -8.70
C ASP A 261 26.37 -0.06 -8.98
N VAL A 262 26.38 -1.32 -9.44
CA VAL A 262 27.59 -2.07 -9.82
C VAL A 262 28.30 -1.47 -11.04
N PRO A 263 27.69 -1.42 -12.25
CA PRO A 263 28.35 -0.82 -13.42
C PRO A 263 28.66 0.67 -13.22
N VAL A 264 27.78 1.41 -12.54
CA VAL A 264 28.01 2.84 -12.22
C VAL A 264 29.25 3.01 -11.33
N SER A 265 29.41 2.18 -10.31
CA SER A 265 30.58 2.25 -9.43
C SER A 265 31.86 1.85 -10.15
N ILE A 266 31.82 0.81 -10.99
CA ILE A 266 32.98 0.43 -11.82
C ILE A 266 33.38 1.61 -12.73
N ALA A 267 32.40 2.25 -13.37
CA ALA A 267 32.64 3.40 -14.25
C ALA A 267 33.24 4.60 -13.48
N ILE A 268 32.61 5.04 -12.39
CA ILE A 268 33.04 6.22 -11.62
C ILE A 268 34.44 6.01 -11.02
N TYR A 269 34.62 4.91 -10.28
CA TYR A 269 35.87 4.68 -9.56
C TYR A 269 36.99 4.23 -10.50
N GLY A 270 36.67 3.45 -11.54
CA GLY A 270 37.63 3.06 -12.57
C GLY A 270 38.18 4.26 -13.35
N ALA A 271 37.30 5.15 -13.83
CA ALA A 271 37.70 6.37 -14.53
C ALA A 271 38.47 7.36 -13.64
N TYR A 272 38.09 7.48 -12.36
CA TYR A 272 38.84 8.30 -11.42
C TYR A 272 40.23 7.73 -11.15
N LEU A 273 40.37 6.44 -10.87
CA LEU A 273 41.67 5.80 -10.63
C LEU A 273 42.58 5.88 -11.86
N ALA A 274 42.03 5.68 -13.07
CA ALA A 274 42.77 5.85 -14.31
C ALA A 274 43.25 7.30 -14.50
N SER A 275 42.41 8.29 -14.17
CA SER A 275 42.78 9.72 -14.25
C SER A 275 43.84 10.11 -13.23
N VAL A 276 43.78 9.55 -12.01
CA VAL A 276 44.81 9.72 -10.99
C VAL A 276 46.13 9.12 -11.47
N TRP A 277 46.09 7.91 -12.03
CA TRP A 277 47.29 7.27 -12.61
C TRP A 277 47.90 8.15 -13.71
N ALA A 278 47.09 8.58 -14.69
CA ALA A 278 47.53 9.44 -15.79
C ALA A 278 48.12 10.79 -15.32
N THR A 279 47.60 11.33 -14.21
CA THR A 279 48.11 12.57 -13.60
C THR A 279 49.47 12.36 -12.93
N ILE A 280 49.69 11.21 -12.28
CA ILE A 280 50.94 10.90 -11.58
C ILE A 280 52.05 10.50 -12.57
N THR A 281 51.71 9.73 -13.60
CA THR A 281 52.68 9.26 -14.61
C THR A 281 52.88 10.23 -15.76
N ASP A 282 52.15 11.35 -15.74
CA ASP A 282 52.07 12.36 -16.80
C ASP A 282 51.86 11.76 -18.21
N SER A 283 51.03 10.71 -18.27
CA SER A 283 50.83 9.92 -19.49
C SER A 283 49.35 9.61 -19.71
N GLY A 284 48.86 9.84 -20.93
CA GLY A 284 47.46 9.57 -21.29
C GLY A 284 46.52 10.74 -20.99
N GLU A 285 45.22 10.49 -21.12
CA GLU A 285 44.16 11.48 -20.91
C GLU A 285 43.54 11.36 -19.51
N VAL A 286 43.00 12.47 -19.00
CA VAL A 286 42.31 12.55 -17.72
C VAL A 286 40.81 12.76 -17.94
N TYR A 287 39.98 12.19 -17.07
CA TYR A 287 38.52 12.19 -17.17
C TYR A 287 37.84 12.73 -15.91
N PHE A 288 38.52 13.57 -15.13
CA PHE A 288 37.97 14.10 -13.87
C PHE A 288 36.65 14.88 -14.05
N ASP A 289 36.54 15.64 -15.14
CA ASP A 289 35.33 16.35 -15.56
C ASP A 289 34.19 15.37 -15.88
N SER A 290 34.48 14.30 -16.63
CA SER A 290 33.50 13.29 -17.02
C SER A 290 32.97 12.54 -15.79
N VAL A 291 33.83 12.19 -14.84
CA VAL A 291 33.41 11.47 -13.61
C VAL A 291 32.61 12.38 -12.67
N THR A 292 33.03 13.63 -12.50
CA THR A 292 32.30 14.59 -11.65
C THR A 292 30.95 14.98 -12.25
N MET A 293 30.90 15.19 -13.57
CA MET A 293 29.65 15.39 -14.32
C MET A 293 28.72 14.20 -14.19
N PHE A 294 29.24 12.98 -14.41
CA PHE A 294 28.44 11.77 -14.32
C PHE A 294 27.86 11.57 -12.91
N THR A 295 28.68 11.77 -11.88
CA THR A 295 28.24 11.70 -10.47
C THR A 295 27.12 12.71 -10.19
N PHE A 296 27.28 13.95 -10.65
CA PHE A 296 26.29 15.01 -10.43
C PHE A 296 24.95 14.69 -11.08
N PHE A 297 24.93 14.29 -12.36
CA PHE A 297 23.68 13.99 -13.05
C PHE A 297 22.94 12.77 -12.49
N LEU A 298 23.68 11.73 -12.08
CA LEU A 298 23.08 10.59 -11.38
C LEU A 298 22.47 10.99 -10.04
N LEU A 299 23.14 11.86 -9.28
CA LEU A 299 22.62 12.37 -8.02
C LEU A 299 21.38 13.25 -8.21
N ILE A 300 21.30 14.05 -9.29
CA ILE A 300 20.08 14.78 -9.65
C ILE A 300 18.92 13.79 -9.86
N GLY A 301 19.14 12.77 -10.69
CA GLY A 301 18.12 11.75 -10.96
C GLY A 301 17.61 11.08 -9.69
N ARG A 302 18.53 10.56 -8.86
CA ARG A 302 18.23 9.96 -7.54
C ARG A 302 17.52 10.94 -6.60
N PHE A 303 17.90 12.21 -6.59
CA PHE A 303 17.28 13.23 -5.74
C PHE A 303 15.84 13.51 -6.15
N LEU A 304 15.58 13.64 -7.45
CA LEU A 304 14.23 13.85 -7.98
C LEU A 304 13.34 12.61 -7.74
N GLU A 305 13.89 11.41 -7.94
CA GLU A 305 13.23 10.13 -7.64
C GLU A 305 12.85 10.02 -6.16
N MET A 306 13.81 10.27 -5.26
CA MET A 306 13.61 10.31 -3.81
C MET A 306 12.50 11.31 -3.44
N GLN A 307 12.53 12.51 -4.02
CA GLN A 307 11.51 13.52 -3.76
C GLN A 307 10.11 13.11 -4.25
N ALA A 308 10.02 12.47 -5.41
CA ALA A 308 8.76 11.94 -5.94
C ALA A 308 8.18 10.83 -5.03
N ARG A 309 9.03 9.94 -4.50
CA ARG A 309 8.63 8.92 -3.53
C ARG A 309 8.15 9.53 -2.22
N HIS A 310 8.92 10.43 -1.61
CA HIS A 310 8.53 11.06 -0.34
C HIS A 310 7.21 11.82 -0.44
N ARG A 311 7.00 12.58 -1.53
CA ARG A 311 5.75 13.33 -1.73
C ARG A 311 4.52 12.42 -1.68
N THR A 312 4.66 11.21 -2.20
CA THR A 312 3.54 10.26 -2.27
C THR A 312 3.39 9.43 -0.99
N GLY A 313 4.50 9.13 -0.30
CA GLY A 313 4.53 8.39 0.97
C GLY A 313 4.02 9.18 2.18
N ARG A 314 4.29 10.49 2.26
CA ARG A 314 3.96 11.34 3.43
C ARG A 314 2.48 11.37 3.82
N ALA A 315 1.57 11.11 2.90
CA ALA A 315 0.14 11.19 3.17
C ALA A 315 -0.42 9.98 3.98
N GLY A 316 0.40 8.98 4.34
CA GLY A 316 -0.01 7.97 5.32
C GLY A 316 0.02 8.48 6.76
N ASN A 317 0.98 9.36 7.09
CA ASN A 317 1.22 9.82 8.46
C ASN A 317 0.35 11.02 8.86
N ALA A 318 -0.15 11.78 7.88
CA ALA A 318 -0.97 12.96 8.12
C ALA A 318 -2.28 12.65 8.88
N LEU A 319 -2.76 11.41 8.81
CA LEU A 319 -3.95 10.95 9.53
C LEU A 319 -3.71 10.87 11.04
N LEU A 320 -2.52 10.46 11.49
CA LEU A 320 -2.18 10.42 12.93
C LEU A 320 -2.05 11.82 13.52
N ASN A 321 -1.71 12.82 12.71
CA ASN A 321 -1.68 14.23 13.13
C ASN A 321 -3.08 14.81 13.38
N LEU A 322 -4.15 14.08 13.04
CA LEU A 322 -5.51 14.47 13.40
C LEU A 322 -5.80 14.20 14.88
N ILE A 323 -5.04 13.33 15.56
CA ILE A 323 -5.25 13.09 16.99
C ILE A 323 -4.67 14.26 17.78
N PRO A 324 -5.45 14.93 18.64
CA PRO A 324 -4.94 16.01 19.48
C PRO A 324 -3.95 15.49 20.52
N ALA A 325 -2.99 16.32 20.93
CA ALA A 325 -2.01 15.94 21.96
C ALA A 325 -2.62 15.83 23.37
N SER A 326 -3.77 16.47 23.62
CA SER A 326 -4.42 16.55 24.92
C SER A 326 -5.93 16.43 24.82
N ALA A 327 -6.56 15.94 25.88
CA ALA A 327 -8.00 15.81 26.04
C ALA A 327 -8.46 16.48 27.35
N THR A 328 -9.71 16.94 27.40
CA THR A 328 -10.33 17.47 28.64
C THR A 328 -11.20 16.38 29.25
N LYS A 329 -10.68 15.70 30.27
CA LYS A 329 -11.38 14.65 31.01
C LYS A 329 -12.25 15.27 32.10
N LEU A 330 -13.44 14.73 32.31
CA LEU A 330 -14.33 15.08 33.42
C LEU A 330 -14.13 14.08 34.56
N ILE A 331 -13.70 14.56 35.73
CA ILE A 331 -13.59 13.77 36.96
C ILE A 331 -14.44 14.45 38.02
N ASP A 332 -15.44 13.75 38.56
CA ASP A 332 -16.40 14.30 39.54
C ASP A 332 -17.07 15.63 39.10
N GLY A 333 -17.21 15.83 37.78
CA GLY A 333 -17.78 17.04 37.18
C GLY A 333 -16.79 18.20 36.97
N GLU A 334 -15.52 18.05 37.36
CA GLU A 334 -14.46 19.03 37.11
C GLU A 334 -13.68 18.72 35.82
N GLU A 335 -13.36 19.77 35.05
CA GLU A 335 -12.55 19.67 33.83
C GLU A 335 -11.05 19.55 34.17
N GLN A 336 -10.43 18.45 33.76
CA GLN A 336 -8.99 18.22 33.87
C GLN A 336 -8.35 17.98 32.50
N LEU A 337 -7.33 18.77 32.16
CA LEU A 337 -6.55 18.57 30.94
C LEU A 337 -5.54 17.43 31.15
N VAL A 338 -5.62 16.39 30.31
CA VAL A 338 -4.74 15.22 30.32
C VAL A 338 -4.12 15.00 28.93
N PRO A 339 -2.94 14.36 28.82
CA PRO A 339 -2.44 13.87 27.54
C PRO A 339 -3.45 12.91 26.89
N ALA A 340 -3.66 13.01 25.57
CA ALA A 340 -4.62 12.15 24.88
C ALA A 340 -4.24 10.66 24.95
N GLY A 341 -2.93 10.35 25.05
CA GLY A 341 -2.42 8.99 25.23
C GLY A 341 -2.73 8.38 26.60
N ASP A 342 -3.11 9.17 27.60
CA ASP A 342 -3.43 8.69 28.95
C ASP A 342 -4.92 8.34 29.12
N LEU A 343 -5.74 8.57 28.09
CA LEU A 343 -7.16 8.22 28.10
C LEU A 343 -7.36 6.72 28.19
N LYS A 344 -8.37 6.32 28.96
CA LYS A 344 -8.79 4.93 29.13
C LYS A 344 -10.24 4.74 28.69
N VAL A 345 -10.57 3.51 28.33
CA VAL A 345 -11.96 3.11 28.08
C VAL A 345 -12.80 3.38 29.34
N GLY A 346 -13.97 4.00 29.17
CA GLY A 346 -14.85 4.47 30.23
C GLY A 346 -14.53 5.88 30.74
N ASP A 347 -13.43 6.50 30.32
CA ASP A 347 -13.18 7.90 30.64
C ASP A 347 -14.22 8.80 29.96
N VAL A 348 -14.71 9.81 30.68
CA VAL A 348 -15.65 10.79 30.14
C VAL A 348 -14.90 12.06 29.77
N VAL A 349 -15.01 12.50 28.53
CA VAL A 349 -14.31 13.69 28.01
C VAL A 349 -15.29 14.74 27.51
N LEU A 350 -14.98 16.01 27.80
CA LEU A 350 -15.71 17.16 27.27
C LEU A 350 -15.06 17.65 25.98
N ILE A 351 -15.85 17.71 24.92
CA ILE A 351 -15.40 18.15 23.59
C ILE A 351 -16.13 19.43 23.24
N LYS A 352 -15.39 20.55 23.25
CA LYS A 352 -15.92 21.88 22.94
C LYS A 352 -16.07 22.07 21.42
N PRO A 353 -16.92 23.02 20.97
CA PRO A 353 -17.02 23.37 19.55
C PRO A 353 -15.66 23.77 18.98
N GLY A 354 -15.34 23.29 17.77
CA GLY A 354 -14.07 23.47 17.08
C GLY A 354 -12.92 22.58 17.59
N HIS A 355 -13.12 21.78 18.66
CA HIS A 355 -12.11 20.85 19.13
C HIS A 355 -12.21 19.50 18.44
N THR A 356 -11.06 18.85 18.29
CA THR A 356 -10.95 17.50 17.75
C THR A 356 -11.28 16.47 18.81
N ILE A 357 -11.98 15.41 18.39
CA ILE A 357 -12.33 14.26 19.22
C ILE A 357 -11.05 13.45 19.47
N PRO A 358 -10.63 13.21 20.73
CA PRO A 358 -9.32 12.63 21.03
C PRO A 358 -9.23 11.11 20.82
N ALA A 359 -10.35 10.39 20.97
CA ALA A 359 -10.45 8.95 20.87
C ALA A 359 -11.91 8.56 20.52
N ASP A 360 -12.13 7.31 20.11
CA ASP A 360 -13.47 6.86 19.73
C ASP A 360 -14.36 6.70 20.96
N GLY A 361 -15.64 7.01 20.83
CA GLY A 361 -16.55 7.02 21.97
C GLY A 361 -18.02 7.14 21.60
N ILE A 362 -18.86 7.24 22.63
CA ILE A 362 -20.31 7.42 22.54
C ILE A 362 -20.70 8.72 23.23
N ILE A 363 -21.57 9.51 22.61
CA ILE A 363 -22.08 10.75 23.21
C ILE A 363 -22.99 10.38 24.39
N VAL A 364 -22.61 10.77 25.60
CA VAL A 364 -23.43 10.57 26.82
C VAL A 364 -24.26 11.80 27.16
N SER A 365 -23.88 12.98 26.64
CA SER A 365 -24.64 14.21 26.83
C SER A 365 -24.34 15.24 25.75
N GLY A 366 -25.38 15.92 25.27
CA GLY A 366 -25.31 16.95 24.24
C GLY A 366 -25.65 16.43 22.84
N SER A 367 -25.83 17.35 21.89
CA SER A 367 -26.01 17.05 20.47
C SER A 367 -25.31 18.10 19.63
N SER A 368 -24.60 17.66 18.59
CA SER A 368 -23.79 18.54 17.75
C SER A 368 -23.57 17.92 16.37
N SER A 369 -23.18 18.75 15.43
CA SER A 369 -22.66 18.30 14.13
C SER A 369 -21.18 17.95 14.24
N VAL A 370 -20.79 16.80 13.69
CA VAL A 370 -19.41 16.31 13.66
C VAL A 370 -18.90 16.33 12.22
N ASP A 371 -17.78 16.99 11.99
CA ASP A 371 -17.08 17.00 10.71
C ASP A 371 -16.14 15.79 10.62
N GLU A 372 -16.57 14.79 9.86
CA GLU A 372 -15.80 13.58 9.55
C GLU A 372 -15.05 13.67 8.20
N SER A 373 -14.97 14.86 7.59
CA SER A 373 -14.42 15.06 6.23
C SER A 373 -12.98 14.59 6.05
N ALA A 374 -12.17 14.66 7.12
CA ALA A 374 -10.79 14.20 7.10
C ALA A 374 -10.68 12.66 6.94
N LEU A 375 -11.71 11.93 7.35
CA LEU A 375 -11.80 10.47 7.27
C LEU A 375 -12.60 10.02 6.04
N THR A 376 -13.79 10.58 5.83
CA THR A 376 -14.76 10.12 4.82
C THR A 376 -14.59 10.85 3.49
N GLY A 377 -14.02 12.06 3.49
CA GLY A 377 -13.96 12.95 2.35
C GLY A 377 -15.27 13.70 2.05
N GLU A 378 -16.31 13.51 2.87
CA GLU A 378 -17.59 14.22 2.74
C GLU A 378 -17.51 15.61 3.39
N TYR A 379 -17.98 16.64 2.68
CA TYR A 379 -17.80 18.04 3.10
C TYR A 379 -18.84 18.51 4.13
N LEU A 380 -19.96 17.80 4.29
CA LEU A 380 -21.05 18.23 5.16
C LEU A 380 -20.93 17.55 6.55
N PRO A 381 -20.93 18.33 7.64
CA PRO A 381 -20.98 17.78 8.99
C PRO A 381 -22.22 16.91 9.22
N ILE A 382 -22.03 15.80 9.93
CA ILE A 382 -23.09 14.84 10.25
C ILE A 382 -23.63 15.15 11.63
N ARG A 383 -24.94 15.30 11.76
CA ARG A 383 -25.58 15.55 13.05
C ARG A 383 -25.56 14.29 13.92
N LYS A 384 -25.10 14.42 15.17
CA LYS A 384 -24.99 13.35 16.16
C LYS A 384 -25.67 13.78 17.45
N GLU A 385 -26.39 12.85 18.07
CA GLU A 385 -27.12 13.06 19.33
C GLU A 385 -26.65 12.06 20.38
N THR A 386 -27.22 12.10 21.58
CA THR A 386 -26.91 11.14 22.66
C THR A 386 -27.02 9.71 22.15
N GLU A 387 -26.15 8.83 22.65
CA GLU A 387 -25.95 7.42 22.22
C GLU A 387 -25.33 7.23 20.83
N ALA A 388 -25.12 8.30 20.05
CA ALA A 388 -24.41 8.20 18.79
C ALA A 388 -22.91 7.98 18.99
N GLN A 389 -22.32 7.15 18.12
CA GLN A 389 -20.89 6.93 18.06
C GLN A 389 -20.17 8.10 17.37
N VAL A 390 -19.00 8.45 17.92
CA VAL A 390 -18.08 9.45 17.38
C VAL A 390 -16.67 8.87 17.25
N VAL A 391 -15.95 9.34 16.25
CA VAL A 391 -14.64 8.82 15.86
C VAL A 391 -13.54 9.81 16.20
N GLY A 392 -12.44 9.33 16.76
CA GLY A 392 -11.24 10.10 17.06
C GLY A 392 -10.61 10.73 15.80
N GLY A 393 -10.12 11.96 15.93
CA GLY A 393 -9.57 12.75 14.82
C GLY A 393 -10.61 13.56 14.04
N THR A 394 -11.91 13.36 14.30
CA THR A 394 -12.99 14.18 13.72
C THR A 394 -13.21 15.45 14.54
N ILE A 395 -13.88 16.45 13.97
CA ILE A 395 -14.02 17.77 14.61
C ILE A 395 -15.46 17.99 15.06
N ASN A 396 -15.64 18.36 16.32
CA ASN A 396 -16.93 18.84 16.81
C ASN A 396 -17.20 20.27 16.28
N VAL A 397 -18.36 20.55 15.70
CA VAL A 397 -18.61 21.84 15.00
C VAL A 397 -19.43 22.82 15.81
N GLU A 398 -20.57 22.40 16.36
CA GLU A 398 -21.62 23.35 16.82
C GLU A 398 -21.67 23.51 18.34
N ASN A 399 -22.01 22.44 19.07
CA ASN A 399 -22.29 22.48 20.51
C ASN A 399 -21.30 21.61 21.29
N PRO A 400 -21.02 21.91 22.57
CA PRO A 400 -20.23 21.03 23.40
C PRO A 400 -20.93 19.68 23.57
N ILE A 401 -20.16 18.60 23.43
CA ILE A 401 -20.63 17.23 23.65
C ILE A 401 -19.76 16.57 24.70
N THR A 402 -20.38 15.71 25.50
CA THR A 402 -19.69 14.86 26.47
C THR A 402 -19.67 13.45 25.93
N VAL A 403 -18.48 12.86 25.85
CA VAL A 403 -18.25 11.57 25.20
C VAL A 403 -17.61 10.61 26.19
N GLU A 404 -18.20 9.44 26.33
CA GLU A 404 -17.57 8.32 27.02
C GLU A 404 -16.69 7.56 26.03
N ILE A 405 -15.41 7.43 26.37
CA ILE A 405 -14.40 6.79 25.51
C ILE A 405 -14.64 5.29 25.48
N THR A 406 -14.76 4.72 24.28
CA THR A 406 -14.97 3.29 24.07
C THR A 406 -13.73 2.59 23.54
N GLN A 407 -12.88 3.27 22.75
CA GLN A 407 -11.65 2.70 22.21
C GLN A 407 -10.53 3.76 22.23
N VAL A 408 -9.31 3.34 22.55
CA VAL A 408 -8.12 4.21 22.67
C VAL A 408 -6.92 3.63 21.92
N GLY A 409 -5.95 4.50 21.61
CA GLY A 409 -4.68 4.09 21.00
C GLY A 409 -4.88 3.29 19.71
N GLN A 410 -4.27 2.12 19.64
CA GLN A 410 -4.33 1.24 18.46
C GLN A 410 -5.73 0.68 18.19
N GLU A 411 -6.65 0.67 19.15
CA GLU A 411 -7.99 0.09 18.92
C GLU A 411 -8.96 1.05 18.23
N THR A 412 -8.58 2.31 18.05
CA THR A 412 -9.39 3.32 17.35
C THR A 412 -9.55 3.03 15.85
N GLN A 413 -10.66 3.47 15.27
CA GLN A 413 -10.95 3.37 13.83
C GLN A 413 -9.88 4.08 12.98
N LEU A 414 -9.43 5.26 13.39
CA LEU A 414 -8.36 5.99 12.71
C LEU A 414 -7.06 5.15 12.66
N SER A 415 -6.70 4.50 13.76
CA SER A 415 -5.53 3.61 13.82
C SER A 415 -5.72 2.35 12.97
N ALA A 416 -6.94 1.80 12.92
CA ALA A 416 -7.27 0.71 12.00
C ALA A 416 -7.10 1.11 10.53
N ILE A 417 -7.55 2.31 10.13
CA ILE A 417 -7.34 2.86 8.79
C ILE A 417 -5.84 3.01 8.48
N VAL A 418 -5.05 3.51 9.44
CA VAL A 418 -3.59 3.64 9.29
C VAL A 418 -2.93 2.28 9.10
N ARG A 419 -3.31 1.25 9.86
CA ARG A 419 -2.79 -0.12 9.66
C ARG A 419 -3.11 -0.69 8.29
N LEU A 420 -4.34 -0.48 7.81
CA LEU A 420 -4.76 -0.88 6.46
C LEU A 420 -3.92 -0.15 5.40
N LEU A 421 -3.63 1.14 5.59
CA LEU A 421 -2.74 1.94 4.74
C LEU A 421 -1.30 1.43 4.75
N GLU A 422 -0.78 1.00 5.90
CA GLU A 422 0.57 0.44 6.00
C GLU A 422 0.66 -0.92 5.30
N ARG A 423 -0.37 -1.76 5.47
CA ARG A 423 -0.48 -3.07 4.81
C ARG A 423 -0.45 -2.94 3.29
N ALA A 424 -1.11 -1.90 2.77
CA ALA A 424 -1.09 -1.55 1.35
C ALA A 424 0.31 -1.28 0.79
N GLN A 425 1.16 -0.63 1.58
CA GLN A 425 2.48 -0.18 1.12
C GLN A 425 3.53 -1.29 1.16
N GLU A 426 3.33 -2.31 2.01
CA GLU A 426 4.26 -3.43 2.21
C GLU A 426 4.21 -4.45 1.07
N ASP A 427 3.06 -4.63 0.43
CA ASP A 427 2.85 -5.71 -0.53
C ASP A 427 3.30 -5.32 -1.95
N LYS A 428 4.42 -5.88 -2.41
CA LYS A 428 4.96 -5.62 -3.76
C LYS A 428 4.23 -6.47 -4.81
N PRO A 429 3.60 -5.87 -5.84
CA PRO A 429 3.00 -6.64 -6.93
C PRO A 429 4.01 -7.51 -7.68
N LYS A 430 3.57 -8.67 -8.14
CA LYS A 430 4.39 -9.63 -8.91
C LYS A 430 5.05 -8.99 -10.12
N ALA A 431 4.36 -8.08 -10.81
CA ALA A 431 4.92 -7.33 -11.94
C ALA A 431 6.18 -6.52 -11.57
N ALA A 432 6.21 -5.90 -10.38
CA ALA A 432 7.38 -5.17 -9.89
C ALA A 432 8.53 -6.14 -9.54
N GLN A 433 8.23 -7.27 -8.92
CA GLN A 433 9.22 -8.30 -8.59
C GLN A 433 9.87 -8.90 -9.86
N ILE A 434 9.06 -9.14 -10.91
CA ILE A 434 9.54 -9.61 -12.20
C ILE A 434 10.42 -8.55 -12.86
N ALA A 435 10.01 -7.28 -12.85
CA ALA A 435 10.81 -6.19 -13.38
C ALA A 435 12.18 -6.08 -12.70
N ASP A 436 12.23 -6.18 -11.37
CA ASP A 436 13.49 -6.18 -10.61
C ASP A 436 14.40 -7.35 -11.00
N LYS A 437 13.84 -8.55 -11.16
CA LYS A 437 14.58 -9.74 -11.60
C LYS A 437 15.13 -9.59 -13.01
N VAL A 438 14.32 -9.08 -13.94
CA VAL A 438 14.74 -8.80 -15.33
C VAL A 438 15.85 -7.75 -15.34
N ALA A 439 15.75 -6.70 -14.52
CA ALA A 439 16.79 -5.69 -14.41
C ALA A 439 18.12 -6.29 -13.95
N SER A 440 18.13 -7.22 -12.98
CA SER A 440 19.36 -7.87 -12.54
C SER A 440 20.03 -8.71 -13.64
N TYR A 441 19.26 -9.46 -14.43
CA TYR A 441 19.82 -10.19 -15.57
C TYR A 441 20.32 -9.26 -16.67
N PHE A 442 19.62 -8.15 -16.91
CA PHE A 442 20.05 -7.14 -17.86
C PHE A 442 21.39 -6.51 -17.45
N VAL A 443 21.59 -6.18 -16.17
CA VAL A 443 22.89 -5.69 -15.66
C VAL A 443 24.00 -6.72 -15.87
N ALA A 444 23.73 -8.00 -15.61
CA ALA A 444 24.70 -9.07 -15.85
C ALA A 444 25.11 -9.14 -17.34
N ALA A 445 24.13 -9.08 -18.25
CA ALA A 445 24.37 -9.08 -19.69
C ALA A 445 25.16 -7.84 -20.14
N VAL A 446 24.88 -6.67 -19.56
CA VAL A 446 25.62 -5.43 -19.80
C VAL A 446 27.08 -5.57 -19.38
N LEU A 447 27.36 -6.11 -18.19
CA LEU A 447 28.74 -6.30 -17.71
C LEU A 447 29.53 -7.25 -18.60
N LEU A 448 28.90 -8.35 -19.05
CA LEU A 448 29.50 -9.28 -20.02
C LEU A 448 29.76 -8.59 -21.36
N THR A 449 28.81 -7.80 -21.85
CA THR A 449 28.95 -7.06 -23.10
C THR A 449 30.05 -6.00 -23.02
N ALA A 450 30.10 -5.23 -21.93
CA ALA A 450 31.15 -4.24 -21.69
C ALA A 450 32.54 -4.89 -21.63
N THR A 451 32.64 -6.05 -20.97
CA THR A 451 33.88 -6.83 -20.92
C THR A 451 34.29 -7.30 -22.33
N GLY A 452 33.34 -7.82 -23.10
CA GLY A 452 33.59 -8.27 -24.48
C GLY A 452 34.01 -7.13 -25.41
N VAL A 453 33.35 -5.98 -25.34
CA VAL A 453 33.71 -4.77 -26.11
C VAL A 453 35.08 -4.26 -25.71
N GLY A 454 35.38 -4.21 -24.40
CA GLY A 454 36.68 -3.79 -23.89
C GLY A 454 37.81 -4.68 -24.36
N LEU A 455 37.63 -6.01 -24.32
CA LEU A 455 38.61 -6.97 -24.84
C LEU A 455 38.77 -6.88 -26.36
N GLY A 456 37.67 -6.67 -27.10
CA GLY A 456 37.71 -6.48 -28.55
C GLY A 456 38.52 -5.27 -28.96
N TRP A 457 38.24 -4.11 -28.33
CA TRP A 457 39.02 -2.89 -28.57
C TRP A 457 40.44 -2.98 -28.05
N TRP A 458 40.71 -3.72 -26.97
CA TRP A 458 42.07 -3.97 -26.52
C TRP A 458 42.95 -4.63 -27.60
N VAL A 459 42.35 -5.45 -28.47
CA VAL A 459 43.06 -6.09 -29.59
C VAL A 459 43.13 -5.18 -30.82
N VAL A 460 42.06 -4.43 -31.12
CA VAL A 460 41.98 -3.57 -32.31
C VAL A 460 42.74 -2.26 -32.14
N ASP A 461 42.46 -1.54 -31.05
CA ASP A 461 43.09 -0.26 -30.71
C ASP A 461 43.04 -0.05 -29.18
N PRO A 462 44.13 -0.43 -28.47
CA PRO A 462 44.19 -0.35 -27.01
C PRO A 462 43.96 1.06 -26.45
N ALA A 463 44.27 2.12 -27.21
CA ALA A 463 44.11 3.49 -26.76
C ALA A 463 42.63 3.85 -26.54
N ASN A 464 41.75 3.27 -27.36
CA ASN A 464 40.32 3.53 -27.31
C ASN A 464 39.53 2.58 -26.40
N ALA A 465 40.12 1.43 -26.03
CA ALA A 465 39.45 0.38 -25.27
C ALA A 465 38.85 0.87 -23.94
N PHE A 466 39.57 1.72 -23.21
CA PHE A 466 39.15 2.17 -21.89
C PHE A 466 37.90 3.06 -21.93
N TRP A 467 37.92 4.14 -22.73
CA TRP A 467 36.82 5.08 -22.77
C TRP A 467 35.59 4.51 -23.48
N ILE A 468 35.77 3.62 -24.46
CA ILE A 468 34.65 2.91 -25.10
C ILE A 468 33.97 1.96 -24.10
N THR A 469 34.74 1.22 -23.31
CA THR A 469 34.20 0.38 -22.23
C THR A 469 33.44 1.21 -21.22
N LEU A 470 34.01 2.37 -20.84
CA LEU A 470 33.35 3.32 -19.94
C LEU A 470 32.03 3.82 -20.53
N SER A 471 32.01 4.22 -21.80
CA SER A 471 30.79 4.64 -22.50
C SER A 471 29.72 3.55 -22.50
N VAL A 472 30.11 2.29 -22.74
CA VAL A 472 29.18 1.14 -22.70
C VAL A 472 28.61 0.93 -21.29
N LEU A 473 29.46 0.95 -20.26
CA LEU A 473 29.03 0.80 -18.86
C LEU A 473 28.09 1.93 -18.43
N VAL A 474 28.35 3.15 -18.90
CA VAL A 474 27.51 4.31 -18.60
C VAL A 474 26.21 4.19 -19.39
N VAL A 475 26.22 4.15 -20.71
CA VAL A 475 25.02 4.30 -21.57
C VAL A 475 23.93 3.27 -21.32
N THR A 476 24.30 2.11 -20.79
CA THR A 476 23.39 0.98 -20.58
C THR A 476 22.80 0.92 -19.17
N CYS A 477 22.93 1.96 -18.33
CA CYS A 477 22.28 1.92 -17.02
C CYS A 477 20.77 1.64 -17.19
N PRO A 478 20.22 0.59 -16.56
CA PRO A 478 18.78 0.33 -16.55
C PRO A 478 18.01 1.26 -15.61
N CYS A 479 18.56 2.45 -15.32
CA CYS A 479 18.00 3.45 -14.42
C CYS A 479 16.51 3.71 -14.73
N ALA A 480 16.19 3.96 -16.00
CA ALA A 480 14.82 4.17 -16.47
C ALA A 480 13.92 2.91 -16.30
N LEU A 481 14.48 1.72 -16.55
CA LEU A 481 13.79 0.44 -16.43
C LEU A 481 13.41 0.13 -14.97
N SER A 482 14.37 0.29 -14.05
CA SER A 482 14.19 -0.01 -12.62
C SER A 482 13.27 0.99 -11.91
N LEU A 483 13.15 2.22 -12.42
CA LEU A 483 12.34 3.27 -11.81
C LEU A 483 10.92 3.40 -12.39
N ALA A 484 10.71 2.91 -13.61
CA ALA A 484 9.45 3.05 -14.33
C ALA A 484 8.26 2.51 -13.52
N THR A 485 8.35 1.26 -13.05
CA THR A 485 7.25 0.56 -12.39
C THR A 485 6.99 1.11 -10.98
N PRO A 486 7.98 1.22 -10.07
CA PRO A 486 7.74 1.68 -8.70
C PRO A 486 7.19 3.12 -8.66
N THR A 487 7.69 4.01 -9.52
CA THR A 487 7.23 5.40 -9.57
C THR A 487 5.78 5.49 -10.05
N ALA A 488 5.43 4.75 -11.10
CA ALA A 488 4.07 4.72 -11.63
C ALA A 488 3.07 4.14 -10.62
N LEU A 489 3.42 3.02 -9.97
CA LEU A 489 2.59 2.40 -8.93
C LEU A 489 2.38 3.35 -7.76
N THR A 490 3.45 3.96 -7.27
CA THR A 490 3.40 4.91 -6.16
C THR A 490 2.46 6.08 -6.49
N ALA A 491 2.65 6.71 -7.66
CA ALA A 491 1.81 7.82 -8.13
C ALA A 491 0.33 7.42 -8.28
N ALA A 492 0.05 6.23 -8.83
CA ALA A 492 -1.29 5.70 -8.98
C ALA A 492 -1.97 5.46 -7.63
N THR A 493 -1.35 4.71 -6.73
CA THR A 493 -1.91 4.41 -5.40
C THR A 493 -2.13 5.68 -4.58
N GLY A 494 -1.20 6.63 -4.65
CA GLY A 494 -1.34 7.94 -3.99
C GLY A 494 -2.57 8.72 -4.51
N THR A 495 -2.80 8.70 -5.82
CA THR A 495 -3.93 9.38 -6.46
C THR A 495 -5.26 8.68 -6.19
N LEU A 496 -5.29 7.35 -6.17
CA LEU A 496 -6.49 6.58 -5.83
C LEU A 496 -6.95 6.86 -4.41
N ARG A 497 -6.02 6.87 -3.45
CA ARG A 497 -6.28 7.22 -2.07
C ARG A 497 -6.90 8.62 -1.95
N GLN A 498 -6.29 9.63 -2.60
CA GLN A 498 -6.82 11.00 -2.60
C GLN A 498 -8.22 11.11 -3.20
N ASN A 499 -8.63 10.14 -4.02
CA ASN A 499 -9.95 10.09 -4.63
C ASN A 499 -10.90 9.13 -3.90
N GLY A 500 -10.55 8.60 -2.72
CA GLY A 500 -11.45 7.77 -1.91
C GLY A 500 -11.40 6.26 -2.17
N LEU A 501 -10.45 5.76 -2.97
CA LEU A 501 -10.22 4.33 -3.15
C LEU A 501 -8.87 3.92 -2.55
N LEU A 502 -8.92 3.20 -1.42
CA LEU A 502 -7.76 2.66 -0.75
C LEU A 502 -7.46 1.26 -1.27
N ILE A 503 -6.28 1.08 -1.86
CA ILE A 503 -5.76 -0.25 -2.19
C ILE A 503 -5.09 -0.82 -0.95
N THR A 504 -5.39 -2.04 -0.51
CA THR A 504 -4.73 -2.69 0.65
C THR A 504 -3.77 -3.81 0.26
N ARG A 505 -3.77 -4.24 -1.02
CA ARG A 505 -2.90 -5.30 -1.56
C ARG A 505 -2.23 -4.90 -2.87
N GLY A 506 -1.03 -5.43 -3.09
CA GLY A 506 -0.21 -5.07 -4.25
C GLY A 506 -0.84 -5.48 -5.59
N HIS A 507 -1.59 -6.58 -5.64
CA HIS A 507 -2.18 -7.12 -6.89
C HIS A 507 -3.39 -6.33 -7.38
N VAL A 508 -4.06 -5.56 -6.53
CA VAL A 508 -5.34 -4.90 -6.84
C VAL A 508 -5.23 -3.98 -8.04
N LEU A 509 -4.17 -3.19 -8.13
CA LEU A 509 -4.01 -2.27 -9.26
C LEU A 509 -3.86 -3.02 -10.59
N GLU A 510 -3.23 -4.19 -10.57
CA GLU A 510 -3.12 -5.05 -11.75
C GLU A 510 -4.48 -5.65 -12.11
N SER A 511 -5.20 -6.19 -11.12
CA SER A 511 -6.54 -6.73 -11.29
C SER A 511 -7.55 -5.70 -11.79
N LEU A 512 -7.53 -4.47 -11.24
CA LEU A 512 -8.34 -3.36 -11.73
C LEU A 512 -8.04 -3.04 -13.20
N ALA A 513 -6.77 -3.17 -13.62
CA ALA A 513 -6.37 -2.92 -15.00
C ALA A 513 -6.80 -4.05 -15.97
N THR A 514 -6.88 -5.30 -15.50
CA THR A 514 -7.24 -6.48 -16.30
C THR A 514 -8.67 -6.97 -16.12
N ALA A 515 -9.44 -6.34 -15.24
CA ALA A 515 -10.80 -6.73 -14.93
C ALA A 515 -11.65 -6.84 -16.19
N SER A 516 -12.47 -7.90 -16.21
CA SER A 516 -13.48 -8.14 -17.23
C SER A 516 -14.89 -8.12 -16.65
N HIS A 517 -15.04 -8.44 -15.36
CA HIS A 517 -16.33 -8.47 -14.67
C HIS A 517 -16.25 -7.68 -13.36
N VAL A 518 -17.35 -7.00 -13.04
CA VAL A 518 -17.59 -6.43 -11.71
C VAL A 518 -18.87 -7.03 -11.17
N VAL A 519 -18.74 -7.72 -10.05
CA VAL A 519 -19.83 -8.38 -9.36
C VAL A 519 -20.15 -7.56 -8.12
N PHE A 520 -21.39 -7.11 -8.00
CA PHE A 520 -21.85 -6.28 -6.90
C PHE A 520 -22.75 -7.08 -5.98
N ASP A 521 -22.57 -6.90 -4.67
CA ASP A 521 -23.68 -7.12 -3.76
C ASP A 521 -24.77 -6.05 -3.95
N LYS A 522 -26.01 -6.37 -3.62
CA LYS A 522 -27.12 -5.42 -3.70
C LYS A 522 -27.12 -4.49 -2.49
N THR A 523 -27.30 -5.05 -1.30
CA THR A 523 -27.68 -4.31 -0.09
C THR A 523 -26.46 -3.56 0.42
N GLY A 524 -26.61 -2.25 0.71
CA GLY A 524 -25.54 -1.38 1.20
C GLY A 524 -24.37 -1.13 0.24
N THR A 525 -24.32 -1.83 -0.89
CA THR A 525 -23.37 -1.63 -1.99
C THR A 525 -23.99 -0.85 -3.15
N LEU A 526 -24.97 -1.41 -3.87
CA LEU A 526 -25.70 -0.69 -4.93
C LEU A 526 -26.82 0.19 -4.36
N THR A 527 -27.28 -0.17 -3.17
CA THR A 527 -28.27 0.57 -2.40
C THR A 527 -27.62 1.16 -1.15
N GLU A 528 -28.35 2.03 -0.45
CA GLU A 528 -27.87 2.70 0.76
C GLU A 528 -27.87 1.77 1.98
N GLY A 529 -28.60 0.65 1.93
CA GLY A 529 -28.72 -0.30 3.04
C GLY A 529 -29.72 0.15 4.10
N ASN A 530 -30.45 1.23 3.83
CA ASN A 530 -31.48 1.81 4.69
C ASN A 530 -32.84 1.69 4.00
N LEU A 531 -33.81 1.13 4.72
CA LEU A 531 -35.19 1.06 4.24
C LEU A 531 -35.80 2.47 4.25
N SER A 532 -36.34 2.91 3.12
CA SER A 532 -37.09 4.16 3.01
C SER A 532 -38.52 3.89 2.58
N LEU A 533 -39.43 4.74 3.05
CA LEU A 533 -40.83 4.71 2.65
C LEU A 533 -40.98 5.26 1.22
N GLN A 534 -41.30 4.39 0.27
CA GLN A 534 -41.36 4.72 -1.16
C GLN A 534 -42.77 5.04 -1.63
N GLU A 535 -43.77 4.33 -1.08
CA GLU A 535 -45.15 4.45 -1.54
C GLU A 535 -46.11 4.18 -0.38
N VAL A 536 -47.21 4.94 -0.34
CA VAL A 536 -48.32 4.70 0.56
C VAL A 536 -49.57 4.54 -0.29
N VAL A 537 -50.29 3.45 -0.09
CA VAL A 537 -51.56 3.17 -0.78
C VAL A 537 -52.67 3.18 0.26
N PRO A 538 -53.40 4.29 0.42
CA PRO A 538 -54.58 4.35 1.28
C PRO A 538 -55.66 3.40 0.78
N LEU A 539 -56.27 2.66 1.69
CA LEU A 539 -57.41 1.77 1.46
C LEU A 539 -58.74 2.39 1.93
N THR A 540 -58.66 3.57 2.54
CA THR A 540 -59.78 4.33 3.10
C THR A 540 -59.70 5.79 2.66
N ASP A 541 -60.69 6.59 3.01
CA ASP A 541 -60.70 8.05 2.75
C ASP A 541 -59.70 8.85 3.60
N ILE A 542 -58.88 8.17 4.43
CA ILE A 542 -57.82 8.82 5.21
C ILE A 542 -56.67 9.18 4.26
N GLU A 543 -56.25 10.44 4.30
CA GLU A 543 -55.14 10.92 3.48
C GLU A 543 -53.83 10.18 3.81
N ALA A 544 -52.98 10.01 2.79
CA ALA A 544 -51.71 9.29 2.93
C ALA A 544 -50.81 9.91 4.01
N GLU A 545 -50.79 11.23 4.14
CA GLU A 545 -50.01 11.94 5.15
C GLU A 545 -50.46 11.58 6.58
N GLN A 546 -51.77 11.49 6.81
CA GLN A 546 -52.30 11.07 8.10
C GLN A 546 -51.99 9.60 8.39
N CYS A 547 -52.03 8.73 7.37
CA CYS A 547 -51.62 7.33 7.51
C CYS A 547 -50.15 7.21 7.93
N ILE A 548 -49.27 8.02 7.33
CA ILE A 548 -47.84 8.10 7.69
C ILE A 548 -47.67 8.53 9.14
N LYS A 549 -48.38 9.57 9.59
CA LYS A 549 -48.29 10.04 10.97
C LYS A 549 -48.69 8.96 11.99
N ILE A 550 -49.73 8.18 11.70
CA ILE A 550 -50.17 7.05 12.54
C ILE A 550 -49.10 5.95 12.57
N ALA A 551 -48.58 5.56 11.41
CA ALA A 551 -47.51 4.55 11.30
C ALA A 551 -46.24 4.97 12.04
N ALA A 552 -45.83 6.24 11.87
CA ALA A 552 -44.65 6.80 12.51
C ALA A 552 -44.78 6.87 14.03
N ALA A 553 -45.96 7.23 14.56
CA ALA A 553 -46.21 7.23 15.99
C ALA A 553 -46.11 5.83 16.63
N LEU A 554 -46.52 4.78 15.91
CA LEU A 554 -46.36 3.39 16.38
C LEU A 554 -44.90 2.93 16.31
N GLU A 555 -44.22 3.21 15.20
CA GLU A 555 -42.85 2.77 14.92
C GLU A 555 -41.79 3.56 15.73
N GLN A 556 -42.11 4.74 16.26
CA GLN A 556 -41.18 5.54 17.08
C GLN A 556 -40.63 4.77 18.30
N HIS A 557 -41.36 3.76 18.77
CA HIS A 557 -40.98 2.93 19.93
C HIS A 557 -40.27 1.62 19.54
N SER A 558 -39.83 1.48 18.28
CA SER A 558 -39.19 0.28 17.75
C SER A 558 -37.78 0.56 17.27
N GLU A 559 -36.84 -0.29 17.68
CA GLU A 559 -35.45 -0.25 17.22
C GLU A 559 -35.24 -1.02 15.91
N HIS A 560 -36.31 -1.59 15.32
CA HIS A 560 -36.21 -2.37 14.10
C HIS A 560 -35.78 -1.48 12.91
N PRO A 561 -34.95 -1.95 11.95
CA PRO A 561 -34.56 -1.17 10.78
C PRO A 561 -35.73 -0.59 9.95
N ILE A 562 -36.90 -1.23 10.05
CA ILE A 562 -38.16 -0.77 9.44
C ILE A 562 -38.64 0.53 10.08
N ALA A 563 -38.50 0.67 11.40
CA ALA A 563 -38.99 1.82 12.15
C ALA A 563 -38.29 3.11 11.72
N ARG A 564 -36.99 3.01 11.38
CA ARG A 564 -36.18 4.12 10.86
C ARG A 564 -36.75 4.75 9.60
N ALA A 565 -37.47 3.98 8.77
CA ALA A 565 -38.14 4.49 7.58
C ALA A 565 -39.28 5.47 7.91
N PHE A 566 -39.75 5.50 9.15
CA PHE A 566 -40.85 6.33 9.63
C PHE A 566 -40.43 7.40 10.65
N THR A 567 -39.23 7.31 11.24
CA THR A 567 -38.81 8.15 12.38
C THR A 567 -38.64 9.63 12.03
N GLU A 568 -38.22 9.97 10.80
CA GLU A 568 -38.10 11.36 10.35
C GLU A 568 -39.46 12.07 10.17
N LEU A 569 -40.56 11.33 10.27
CA LEU A 569 -41.92 11.80 9.95
C LEU A 569 -42.82 11.95 11.19
N SER A 570 -42.35 11.60 12.39
CA SER A 570 -43.12 11.66 13.65
C SER A 570 -42.79 12.89 14.50
N GLN A 571 -43.63 13.93 14.47
CA GLN A 571 -43.56 14.99 15.49
C GLN A 571 -44.90 15.37 16.15
N GLU A 572 -46.04 14.82 15.70
CA GLU A 572 -47.36 15.32 16.15
C GLU A 572 -48.24 14.32 16.91
N LEU A 573 -48.11 13.00 16.70
CA LEU A 573 -48.96 11.97 17.32
C LEU A 573 -48.16 11.12 18.32
N LEU A 574 -48.77 10.82 19.47
CA LEU A 574 -48.20 9.96 20.51
C LEU A 574 -48.98 8.65 20.58
N ALA A 575 -48.26 7.53 20.47
CA ALA A 575 -48.82 6.21 20.70
C ALA A 575 -48.57 5.76 22.15
N THR A 576 -49.54 5.05 22.72
CA THR A 576 -49.52 4.50 24.09
C THR A 576 -49.85 3.01 24.06
N ASP A 577 -49.51 2.28 25.12
CA ASP A 577 -49.74 0.81 25.20
C ASP A 577 -49.12 0.04 24.03
N ILE A 578 -47.86 0.36 23.71
CA ILE A 578 -47.12 -0.27 22.62
C ILE A 578 -46.79 -1.72 22.95
N ASN A 579 -47.08 -2.62 22.02
CA ASN A 579 -46.68 -4.02 22.08
C ASN A 579 -46.03 -4.44 20.75
N ASN A 580 -44.75 -4.80 20.80
CA ASN A 580 -43.98 -5.26 19.65
C ASN A 580 -43.93 -6.80 19.63
N LYS A 581 -44.49 -7.40 18.59
CA LYS A 581 -44.46 -8.83 18.35
C LYS A 581 -43.36 -9.15 17.34
N VAL A 582 -42.24 -9.65 17.84
CA VAL A 582 -41.03 -9.94 17.05
C VAL A 582 -41.36 -10.76 15.80
N GLY A 583 -40.89 -10.28 14.65
CA GLY A 583 -41.09 -10.92 13.34
C GLY A 583 -42.52 -10.80 12.77
N GLN A 584 -43.41 -10.05 13.42
CA GLN A 584 -44.79 -9.84 12.99
C GLN A 584 -45.12 -8.35 12.81
N GLY A 585 -44.97 -7.51 13.85
CA GLY A 585 -45.30 -6.09 13.80
C GLY A 585 -45.54 -5.45 15.17
N ILE A 586 -46.07 -4.23 15.17
CA ILE A 586 -46.31 -3.40 16.35
C ILE A 586 -47.81 -3.08 16.48
N SER A 587 -48.32 -3.06 17.70
CA SER A 587 -49.66 -2.57 18.03
C SER A 587 -49.60 -1.48 19.09
N GLY A 588 -50.56 -0.55 19.09
CA GLY A 588 -50.67 0.51 20.09
C GLY A 588 -51.97 1.29 20.01
N LEU A 589 -52.15 2.22 20.94
CA LEU A 589 -53.28 3.14 21.04
C LEU A 589 -52.85 4.57 20.68
N ILE A 590 -53.54 5.19 19.73
CA ILE A 590 -53.36 6.61 19.36
C ILE A 590 -54.71 7.29 19.54
N ASP A 591 -54.77 8.35 20.36
CA ASP A 591 -56.00 9.06 20.73
C ASP A 591 -57.14 8.13 21.24
N GLY A 592 -56.77 7.03 21.90
CA GLY A 592 -57.70 6.02 22.42
C GLY A 592 -58.20 4.99 21.40
N ALA A 593 -57.81 5.09 20.12
CA ALA A 593 -58.12 4.11 19.09
C ALA A 593 -56.95 3.11 18.90
N ALA A 594 -57.27 1.83 18.72
CA ALA A 594 -56.28 0.77 18.59
C ALA A 594 -55.85 0.56 17.14
N PHE A 595 -54.54 0.51 16.93
CA PHE A 595 -53.91 0.32 15.63
C PHE A 595 -52.87 -0.80 15.65
N ARG A 596 -52.67 -1.46 14.49
CA ARG A 596 -51.55 -2.38 14.24
C ARG A 596 -50.88 -2.10 12.91
N ILE A 597 -49.55 -2.14 12.90
CA ILE A 597 -48.73 -2.08 11.70
C ILE A 597 -47.79 -3.30 11.63
N GLY A 598 -47.66 -3.92 10.47
CA GLY A 598 -46.76 -5.06 10.30
C GLY A 598 -47.09 -5.95 9.11
N LYS A 599 -46.81 -7.24 9.24
CA LYS A 599 -47.21 -8.26 8.27
C LYS A 599 -48.74 -8.24 8.05
N PRO A 600 -49.21 -8.52 6.82
CA PRO A 600 -50.62 -8.47 6.47
C PRO A 600 -51.52 -9.25 7.44
N GLU A 601 -51.11 -10.46 7.81
CA GLU A 601 -51.87 -11.35 8.68
C GLU A 601 -51.96 -10.79 10.10
N PHE A 602 -50.84 -10.30 10.65
CA PHE A 602 -50.78 -9.72 11.99
C PHE A 602 -51.60 -8.43 12.12
N ALA A 603 -51.53 -7.56 11.11
CA ALA A 603 -52.27 -6.30 11.12
C ALA A 603 -53.78 -6.55 10.94
N ALA A 604 -54.18 -7.46 10.05
CA ALA A 604 -55.59 -7.73 9.76
C ALA A 604 -56.33 -8.41 10.93
N GLU A 605 -55.63 -9.10 11.83
CA GLU A 605 -56.22 -9.71 13.04
C GLU A 605 -57.02 -8.72 13.90
N ILE A 606 -56.62 -7.45 13.99
CA ILE A 606 -57.26 -6.47 14.88
C ILE A 606 -58.67 -6.08 14.42
N CYS A 607 -58.94 -6.12 13.11
CA CYS A 607 -60.27 -5.81 12.55
C CYS A 607 -61.09 -7.06 12.19
N GLY A 608 -60.57 -8.27 12.47
CA GLY A 608 -61.26 -9.53 12.17
C GLY A 608 -61.50 -9.78 10.67
N ASN A 609 -60.84 -9.03 9.79
CA ASN A 609 -60.97 -9.13 8.34
C ASN A 609 -59.83 -9.95 7.73
N THR A 610 -60.05 -10.54 6.56
CA THR A 610 -58.95 -11.05 5.74
C THR A 610 -58.10 -9.91 5.22
N ALA A 611 -56.78 -10.07 5.23
CA ALA A 611 -55.87 -9.08 4.69
C ALA A 611 -56.27 -8.74 3.23
N PRO A 612 -56.32 -7.44 2.87
CA PRO A 612 -56.64 -7.02 1.51
C PRO A 612 -55.61 -7.55 0.51
N ALA A 613 -55.97 -7.58 -0.78
CA ALA A 613 -55.03 -7.97 -1.81
C ALA A 613 -53.80 -7.05 -1.79
N LEU A 614 -52.61 -7.65 -1.81
CA LEU A 614 -51.35 -6.90 -1.90
C LEU A 614 -51.36 -6.04 -3.17
N PRO A 615 -50.86 -4.79 -3.11
CA PRO A 615 -50.71 -3.96 -4.29
C PRO A 615 -49.87 -4.65 -5.37
N ALA A 616 -50.15 -4.35 -6.64
CA ALA A 616 -49.45 -4.96 -7.77
C ALA A 616 -47.97 -4.55 -7.86
N THR A 617 -47.61 -3.40 -7.27
CA THR A 617 -46.23 -2.94 -7.19
C THR A 617 -45.43 -3.83 -6.26
N SER A 618 -44.23 -4.18 -6.67
CA SER A 618 -43.40 -5.14 -5.98
C SER A 618 -42.60 -4.45 -4.86
N GLY A 619 -42.37 -5.14 -3.74
CA GLY A 619 -41.65 -4.57 -2.58
C GLY A 619 -42.07 -5.17 -1.24
N GLN A 620 -41.42 -4.72 -0.17
CA GLN A 620 -41.80 -5.10 1.19
C GLN A 620 -42.97 -4.23 1.64
N TRP A 621 -44.15 -4.83 1.75
CA TRP A 621 -45.38 -4.14 2.13
C TRP A 621 -45.73 -4.38 3.59
N LEU A 622 -46.01 -3.29 4.31
CA LEU A 622 -46.60 -3.33 5.64
C LEU A 622 -48.05 -2.86 5.57
N LEU A 623 -48.92 -3.54 6.31
CA LEU A 623 -50.32 -3.17 6.42
C LEU A 623 -50.55 -2.44 7.74
N LEU A 624 -51.27 -1.32 7.68
CA LEU A 624 -51.81 -0.63 8.85
C LEU A 624 -53.31 -0.91 8.94
N CYS A 625 -53.77 -1.31 10.12
CA CYS A 625 -55.19 -1.55 10.43
C CYS A 625 -55.62 -0.81 11.70
N SER A 626 -56.85 -0.31 11.73
CA SER A 626 -57.56 0.01 12.97
C SER A 626 -58.34 -1.21 13.46
N ASP A 627 -58.87 -1.13 14.68
CA ASP A 627 -59.87 -2.02 15.28
C ASP A 627 -61.07 -2.43 14.38
N THR A 628 -61.35 -1.65 13.34
CA THR A 628 -62.55 -1.77 12.51
C THR A 628 -62.24 -2.13 11.06
N LYS A 629 -61.09 -1.70 10.50
CA LYS A 629 -60.77 -1.95 9.08
C LYS A 629 -59.28 -1.77 8.74
N PRO A 630 -58.81 -2.33 7.61
CA PRO A 630 -57.52 -1.98 7.01
C PRO A 630 -57.50 -0.52 6.53
N ILE A 631 -56.40 0.19 6.77
CA ILE A 631 -56.26 1.63 6.54
C ILE A 631 -55.39 1.93 5.32
N ALA A 632 -54.17 1.41 5.29
CA ALA A 632 -53.20 1.72 4.25
C ALA A 632 -52.10 0.66 4.15
N TRP A 633 -51.53 0.55 2.96
CA TRP A 633 -50.30 -0.18 2.69
C TRP A 633 -49.10 0.77 2.63
N PHE A 634 -47.96 0.35 3.19
CA PHE A 634 -46.70 1.08 3.16
C PHE A 634 -45.64 0.24 2.46
N ARG A 635 -45.10 0.74 1.35
CA ARG A 635 -44.03 0.10 0.59
C ARG A 635 -42.69 0.59 1.12
N LEU A 636 -41.93 -0.34 1.69
CA LEU A 636 -40.56 -0.14 2.05
C LEU A 636 -39.67 -0.75 0.99
N ASN A 637 -38.64 -0.01 0.59
CA ASN A 637 -37.59 -0.54 -0.25
C ASN A 637 -36.25 0.09 0.12
N ASP A 638 -35.19 -0.60 -0.24
CA ASP A 638 -33.83 -0.09 -0.08
C ASP A 638 -33.54 0.90 -1.22
N GLN A 639 -33.13 2.11 -0.88
CA GLN A 639 -32.92 3.17 -1.85
C GLN A 639 -31.66 2.92 -2.68
N ILE A 640 -31.79 2.98 -4.00
CA ILE A 640 -30.65 2.88 -4.92
C ILE A 640 -29.75 4.11 -4.74
N ARG A 641 -28.43 3.91 -4.63
CA ARG A 641 -27.48 5.02 -4.55
C ARG A 641 -27.59 5.90 -5.79
N ARG A 642 -27.59 7.22 -5.58
CA ARG A 642 -27.81 8.21 -6.65
C ARG A 642 -26.84 8.04 -7.83
N GLU A 643 -25.59 7.71 -7.53
CA GLU A 643 -24.51 7.53 -8.49
C GLU A 643 -24.44 6.13 -9.10
N ALA A 644 -25.14 5.12 -8.55
CA ALA A 644 -24.98 3.72 -8.98
C ALA A 644 -25.28 3.54 -10.47
N LYS A 645 -26.35 4.16 -10.97
CA LYS A 645 -26.74 4.07 -12.39
C LYS A 645 -25.66 4.64 -13.31
N GLU A 646 -25.07 5.77 -12.92
CA GLU A 646 -24.00 6.41 -13.68
C GLU A 646 -22.72 5.56 -13.64
N ALA A 647 -22.36 5.02 -12.46
CA ALA A 647 -21.20 4.15 -12.28
C ALA A 647 -21.30 2.89 -13.13
N ILE A 648 -22.43 2.17 -13.10
CA ILE A 648 -22.67 0.97 -13.92
C ILE A 648 -22.57 1.32 -15.42
N GLY A 649 -23.16 2.45 -15.84
CA GLY A 649 -23.06 2.95 -17.21
C GLY A 649 -21.61 3.13 -17.66
N TYR A 650 -20.76 3.73 -16.81
CA TYR A 650 -19.34 3.88 -17.12
C TYR A 650 -18.55 2.57 -17.13
N LEU A 651 -18.84 1.64 -16.21
CA LEU A 651 -18.19 0.33 -16.19
C LEU A 651 -18.48 -0.44 -17.49
N LYS A 652 -19.73 -0.38 -17.98
CA LYS A 652 -20.13 -0.95 -19.27
C LYS A 652 -19.42 -0.28 -20.44
N GLN A 653 -19.28 1.04 -20.45
CA GLN A 653 -18.49 1.76 -21.48
C GLN A 653 -17.01 1.37 -21.46
N LEU A 654 -16.46 1.00 -20.30
CA LEU A 654 -15.12 0.44 -20.15
C LEU A 654 -15.04 -1.03 -20.60
N GLY A 655 -16.13 -1.62 -21.10
CA GLY A 655 -16.20 -3.00 -21.60
C GLY A 655 -16.31 -4.05 -20.50
N LEU A 656 -16.68 -3.66 -19.28
CA LEU A 656 -16.87 -4.59 -18.17
C LEU A 656 -18.29 -5.14 -18.16
N LYS A 657 -18.43 -6.44 -17.87
CA LYS A 657 -19.73 -7.01 -17.55
C LYS A 657 -20.05 -6.75 -16.09
N CYS A 658 -21.24 -6.23 -15.82
CA CYS A 658 -21.70 -5.96 -14.46
C CYS A 658 -22.73 -7.02 -14.08
N GLU A 659 -22.52 -7.68 -12.94
CA GLU A 659 -23.44 -8.67 -12.38
C GLU A 659 -23.85 -8.26 -10.97
N MET A 660 -25.06 -8.64 -10.57
CA MET A 660 -25.56 -8.43 -9.21
C MET A 660 -25.84 -9.79 -8.55
N LEU A 661 -25.22 -10.02 -7.38
CA LEU A 661 -25.47 -11.18 -6.53
C LEU A 661 -26.16 -10.71 -5.26
N THR A 662 -27.24 -11.35 -4.84
CA THR A 662 -27.91 -10.99 -3.59
C THR A 662 -28.61 -12.17 -2.94
N GLY A 663 -28.59 -12.20 -1.61
CA GLY A 663 -29.39 -13.15 -0.82
C GLY A 663 -30.87 -12.79 -0.79
N ASP A 664 -31.25 -11.58 -1.21
CA ASP A 664 -32.64 -11.17 -1.35
C ASP A 664 -33.31 -11.98 -2.47
N ASN A 665 -34.48 -12.55 -2.20
CA ASN A 665 -35.29 -13.30 -3.17
C ASN A 665 -36.54 -12.53 -3.61
N SER A 666 -36.70 -11.28 -3.14
CA SER A 666 -37.85 -10.46 -3.45
C SER A 666 -37.84 -9.96 -4.89
N SER A 667 -39.01 -9.52 -5.36
CA SER A 667 -39.16 -8.86 -6.65
C SER A 667 -38.42 -7.51 -6.76
N ALA A 668 -37.98 -6.93 -5.63
CA ALA A 668 -37.17 -5.71 -5.60
C ALA A 668 -35.83 -5.88 -6.32
N VAL A 669 -35.30 -7.10 -6.37
CA VAL A 669 -34.05 -7.40 -7.08
C VAL A 669 -34.16 -7.07 -8.58
N THR A 670 -35.28 -7.44 -9.20
CA THR A 670 -35.54 -7.16 -10.62
C THR A 670 -35.76 -5.67 -10.88
N GLU A 671 -36.38 -4.95 -9.95
CA GLU A 671 -36.54 -3.48 -10.03
C GLU A 671 -35.17 -2.78 -10.02
N VAL A 672 -34.30 -3.16 -9.09
CA VAL A 672 -32.93 -2.59 -8.99
C VAL A 672 -32.11 -2.93 -10.23
N ALA A 673 -32.14 -4.19 -10.68
CA ALA A 673 -31.44 -4.63 -11.89
C ALA A 673 -31.86 -3.82 -13.11
N ASN A 674 -33.17 -3.63 -13.32
CA ASN A 674 -33.71 -2.86 -14.44
C ASN A 674 -33.39 -1.36 -14.33
N ALA A 675 -33.49 -0.78 -13.13
CA ALA A 675 -33.21 0.64 -12.90
C ALA A 675 -31.75 1.00 -13.20
N LEU A 676 -30.82 0.10 -12.82
CA LEU A 676 -29.38 0.21 -13.04
C LEU A 676 -28.93 -0.31 -14.42
N GLY A 677 -29.79 -1.09 -15.08
CA GLY A 677 -29.49 -1.75 -16.34
C GLY A 677 -28.39 -2.81 -16.18
N ILE A 678 -28.49 -3.69 -15.19
CA ILE A 678 -27.54 -4.80 -14.96
C ILE A 678 -27.99 -6.03 -15.77
N ASP A 679 -27.07 -6.63 -16.53
CA ASP A 679 -27.42 -7.67 -17.52
C ASP A 679 -27.62 -9.06 -16.89
N THR A 680 -26.96 -9.33 -15.78
CA THR A 680 -26.98 -10.64 -15.10
C THR A 680 -27.20 -10.44 -13.62
N THR A 681 -28.25 -11.08 -13.10
CA THR A 681 -28.68 -10.94 -11.71
C THR A 681 -29.01 -12.31 -11.16
N ILE A 682 -28.48 -12.62 -9.97
CA ILE A 682 -28.74 -13.88 -9.26
C ILE A 682 -29.23 -13.53 -7.85
N SER A 683 -30.47 -13.94 -7.56
CA SER A 683 -31.19 -13.65 -6.32
C SER A 683 -31.34 -14.90 -5.46
N GLY A 684 -31.60 -14.72 -4.16
CA GLY A 684 -31.84 -15.80 -3.21
C GLY A 684 -30.63 -16.70 -2.94
N VAL A 685 -29.40 -16.21 -3.16
CA VAL A 685 -28.17 -16.99 -3.00
C VAL A 685 -27.54 -16.83 -1.62
N SER A 686 -27.11 -17.95 -1.04
CA SER A 686 -26.32 -18.00 0.19
C SER A 686 -24.87 -17.50 -0.04
N PRO A 687 -24.13 -17.10 1.02
CA PRO A 687 -22.73 -16.70 0.90
C PRO A 687 -21.82 -17.73 0.21
N SER A 688 -22.05 -19.03 0.47
CA SER A 688 -21.32 -20.12 -0.20
C SER A 688 -21.61 -20.20 -1.69
N GLU A 689 -22.86 -19.98 -2.09
CA GLU A 689 -23.26 -20.00 -3.50
C GLU A 689 -22.77 -18.76 -4.24
N LYS A 690 -22.73 -17.59 -3.58
CA LYS A 690 -22.07 -16.40 -4.13
C LYS A 690 -20.59 -16.66 -4.43
N LEU A 691 -19.88 -17.30 -3.49
CA LEU A 691 -18.47 -17.65 -3.67
C LEU A 691 -18.26 -18.65 -4.82
N GLU A 692 -19.13 -19.65 -4.90
CA GLU A 692 -19.08 -20.66 -5.96
C GLU A 692 -19.33 -20.04 -7.35
N HIS A 693 -20.30 -19.13 -7.48
CA HIS A 693 -20.53 -18.39 -8.73
C HIS A 693 -19.30 -17.56 -9.13
N VAL A 694 -18.71 -16.85 -8.16
CA VAL A 694 -17.47 -16.10 -8.39
C VAL A 694 -16.37 -17.04 -8.87
N ARG A 695 -16.16 -18.20 -8.23
CA ARG A 695 -15.16 -19.19 -8.67
C ARG A 695 -15.42 -19.72 -10.07
N GLN A 696 -16.66 -20.02 -10.43
CA GLN A 696 -17.02 -20.49 -11.76
C GLN A 696 -16.67 -19.47 -12.85
N LEU A 697 -16.94 -18.18 -12.60
CA LEU A 697 -16.51 -17.11 -13.52
C LEU A 697 -14.97 -17.10 -13.67
N GLN A 698 -14.25 -17.25 -12.56
CA GLN A 698 -12.79 -17.25 -12.56
C GLN A 698 -12.19 -18.47 -13.28
N GLU A 699 -12.78 -19.65 -13.12
CA GLU A 699 -12.41 -20.87 -13.84
C GLU A 699 -12.63 -20.74 -15.35
N GLN A 700 -13.63 -19.98 -15.76
CA GLN A 700 -13.86 -19.59 -17.16
C GLN A 700 -12.87 -18.53 -17.68
N GLY A 701 -11.92 -18.10 -16.84
CA GLY A 701 -10.90 -17.11 -17.17
C GLY A 701 -11.32 -15.66 -16.95
N ALA A 702 -12.49 -15.40 -16.34
CA ALA A 702 -12.90 -14.05 -15.99
C ALA A 702 -11.97 -13.44 -14.93
N GLN A 703 -11.68 -12.15 -15.08
CA GLN A 703 -10.98 -11.35 -14.08
C GLN A 703 -12.04 -10.58 -13.30
N VAL A 704 -12.41 -11.10 -12.14
CA VAL A 704 -13.58 -10.66 -11.36
C VAL A 704 -13.16 -9.70 -10.25
N ILE A 705 -13.83 -8.56 -10.18
CA ILE A 705 -13.83 -7.67 -9.01
C ILE A 705 -15.15 -7.89 -8.26
N MET A 706 -15.08 -8.35 -7.01
CA MET A 706 -16.24 -8.42 -6.10
C MET A 706 -16.33 -7.13 -5.30
N VAL A 707 -17.50 -6.50 -5.25
CA VAL A 707 -17.77 -5.30 -4.44
C VAL A 707 -18.89 -5.61 -3.46
N GLY A 708 -18.66 -5.36 -2.17
CA GLY A 708 -19.61 -5.67 -1.10
C GLY A 708 -19.40 -4.83 0.16
N ASP A 709 -20.32 -4.90 1.10
CA ASP A 709 -20.31 -4.13 2.35
C ASP A 709 -20.49 -5.02 3.61
N GLY A 710 -21.02 -6.23 3.46
CA GLY A 710 -21.53 -7.01 4.59
C GLY A 710 -20.56 -8.01 5.24
N ILE A 711 -20.85 -8.33 6.51
CA ILE A 711 -20.33 -9.52 7.23
C ILE A 711 -20.65 -10.80 6.44
N ASN A 712 -21.85 -10.84 5.82
CA ASN A 712 -22.33 -11.98 5.04
C ASN A 712 -21.49 -12.24 3.77
N ASP A 713 -20.74 -11.25 3.30
CA ASP A 713 -19.94 -11.36 2.07
C ASP A 713 -18.46 -11.63 2.35
N ILE A 714 -18.03 -11.72 3.61
CA ILE A 714 -16.63 -12.00 3.97
C ILE A 714 -16.09 -13.26 3.25
N PRO A 715 -16.80 -14.40 3.19
CA PRO A 715 -16.31 -15.58 2.46
C PRO A 715 -16.10 -15.33 0.96
N VAL A 716 -16.97 -14.51 0.35
CA VAL A 716 -16.92 -14.17 -1.08
C VAL A 716 -15.80 -13.16 -1.34
N LEU A 717 -15.67 -12.15 -0.49
CA LEU A 717 -14.60 -11.14 -0.56
C LEU A 717 -13.22 -11.77 -0.37
N ALA A 718 -13.08 -12.75 0.54
CA ALA A 718 -11.84 -13.48 0.74
C ALA A 718 -11.51 -14.46 -0.38
N GLY A 719 -12.52 -15.01 -1.07
CA GLY A 719 -12.34 -15.99 -2.14
C GLY A 719 -12.30 -15.42 -3.57
N ALA A 720 -12.64 -14.15 -3.75
CA ALA A 720 -12.50 -13.46 -5.04
C ALA A 720 -11.02 -13.15 -5.36
N GLN A 721 -10.64 -13.09 -6.65
CA GLN A 721 -9.28 -12.63 -7.02
C GLN A 721 -9.02 -11.19 -6.58
N THR A 722 -10.06 -10.35 -6.59
CA THR A 722 -9.97 -8.99 -6.07
C THR A 722 -11.30 -8.60 -5.46
N SER A 723 -11.25 -8.16 -4.22
CA SER A 723 -12.41 -7.71 -3.46
C SER A 723 -12.27 -6.27 -3.03
N ILE A 724 -13.37 -5.51 -3.11
CA ILE A 724 -13.45 -4.12 -2.68
C ILE A 724 -14.60 -3.99 -1.69
N ALA A 725 -14.28 -3.61 -0.46
CA ALA A 725 -15.28 -3.32 0.55
C ALA A 725 -15.76 -1.87 0.47
N MET A 726 -17.03 -1.62 0.76
CA MET A 726 -17.56 -0.27 0.99
C MET A 726 -16.99 0.34 2.29
N GLY A 727 -16.88 1.66 2.36
CA GLY A 727 -16.41 2.37 3.57
C GLY A 727 -17.31 2.16 4.79
N SER A 728 -18.59 1.87 4.58
CA SER A 728 -19.58 1.53 5.60
C SER A 728 -19.48 0.08 6.07
N ALA A 729 -18.63 -0.73 5.44
CA ALA A 729 -18.47 -2.13 5.78
C ALA A 729 -17.91 -2.31 7.20
N THR A 730 -18.23 -3.46 7.81
CA THR A 730 -17.66 -3.84 9.11
C THR A 730 -16.13 -3.92 9.06
N ASP A 731 -15.46 -3.68 10.19
CA ASP A 731 -14.00 -3.72 10.25
C ASP A 731 -13.43 -5.08 9.82
N LEU A 732 -14.17 -6.16 10.08
CA LEU A 732 -13.82 -7.50 9.63
C LEU A 732 -13.89 -7.64 8.09
N ALA A 733 -14.87 -7.01 7.44
CA ALA A 733 -14.95 -6.97 5.97
C ALA A 733 -13.86 -6.08 5.36
N LYS A 734 -13.58 -4.91 5.95
CA LYS A 734 -12.49 -4.00 5.52
C LYS A 734 -11.11 -4.67 5.62
N THR A 735 -10.88 -5.45 6.67
CA THR A 735 -9.58 -6.11 6.93
C THR A 735 -9.32 -7.32 6.01
N ASN A 736 -10.40 -7.95 5.52
CA ASN A 736 -10.33 -9.08 4.61
C ASN A 736 -10.41 -8.71 3.12
N ALA A 737 -10.87 -7.49 2.80
CA ALA A 737 -10.91 -7.00 1.42
C ALA A 737 -9.54 -6.55 0.88
N ASP A 738 -9.35 -6.69 -0.43
CA ASP A 738 -8.12 -6.24 -1.12
C ASP A 738 -8.10 -4.72 -1.41
N GLY A 739 -9.25 -4.06 -1.32
CA GLY A 739 -9.41 -2.61 -1.38
C GLY A 739 -10.61 -2.12 -0.59
N VAL A 740 -10.64 -0.82 -0.28
CA VAL A 740 -11.71 -0.17 0.48
C VAL A 740 -12.12 1.14 -0.19
N LEU A 741 -13.41 1.33 -0.40
CA LEU A 741 -14.02 2.52 -0.98
C LEU A 741 -14.47 3.48 0.13
N ILE A 742 -13.56 4.34 0.59
CA ILE A 742 -13.76 5.21 1.77
C ILE A 742 -14.88 6.24 1.55
N SER A 743 -15.00 6.78 0.33
CA SER A 743 -15.91 7.89 0.03
C SER A 743 -17.37 7.49 -0.18
N HIS A 744 -17.73 6.22 0.02
CA HIS A 744 -19.05 5.61 -0.27
C HIS A 744 -19.58 5.78 -1.72
N ASP A 745 -18.86 6.50 -2.58
CA ASP A 745 -19.19 6.86 -3.97
C ASP A 745 -18.66 5.80 -4.97
N LEU A 746 -19.58 5.06 -5.59
CA LEU A 746 -19.25 4.02 -6.58
C LEU A 746 -18.51 4.55 -7.81
N LEU A 747 -18.58 5.85 -8.11
CA LEU A 747 -17.82 6.43 -9.23
C LEU A 747 -16.31 6.37 -8.98
N ARG A 748 -15.85 6.20 -7.72
CA ARG A 748 -14.42 6.04 -7.41
C ARG A 748 -13.88 4.69 -7.81
N LEU A 749 -14.73 3.67 -7.91
CA LEU A 749 -14.37 2.41 -8.54
C LEU A 749 -14.06 2.59 -10.03
N VAL A 750 -14.87 3.39 -10.73
CA VAL A 750 -14.66 3.73 -12.15
C VAL A 750 -13.35 4.49 -12.36
N ASP A 751 -13.13 5.51 -11.51
CA ASP A 751 -11.89 6.28 -11.48
C ASP A 751 -10.69 5.36 -11.21
N GLY A 752 -10.87 4.40 -10.29
CA GLY A 752 -9.97 3.29 -9.96
C GLY A 752 -9.49 2.50 -11.17
N ILE A 753 -10.44 1.90 -11.88
CA ILE A 753 -10.19 1.06 -13.07
C ILE A 753 -9.55 1.89 -14.19
N THR A 754 -10.03 3.10 -14.41
CA THR A 754 -9.49 4.00 -15.44
C THR A 754 -8.03 4.35 -15.17
N LEU A 755 -7.71 4.69 -13.92
CA LEU A 755 -6.34 5.01 -13.52
C LEU A 755 -5.44 3.77 -13.53
N ALA A 756 -5.94 2.60 -13.12
CA ALA A 756 -5.21 1.34 -13.18
C ALA A 756 -4.82 0.97 -14.62
N ARG A 757 -5.77 1.06 -15.58
CA ARG A 757 -5.49 0.85 -17.01
C ARG A 757 -4.48 1.85 -17.56
N LYS A 758 -4.62 3.13 -17.20
CA LYS A 758 -3.65 4.18 -17.57
C LYS A 758 -2.25 3.90 -17.00
N THR A 759 -2.18 3.42 -15.77
CA THR A 759 -0.92 3.05 -15.09
C THR A 759 -0.21 1.92 -15.85
N ARG A 760 -0.96 0.88 -16.25
CA ARG A 760 -0.43 -0.21 -17.09
C ARG A 760 0.12 0.28 -18.42
N ILE A 761 -0.56 1.23 -19.07
CA ILE A 761 -0.08 1.85 -20.31
C ILE A 761 1.23 2.61 -20.07
N ILE A 762 1.27 3.49 -19.06
CA ILE A 762 2.47 4.28 -18.74
C ILE A 762 3.66 3.39 -18.38
N ILE A 763 3.45 2.30 -17.64
CA ILE A 763 4.50 1.31 -17.35
C ILE A 763 5.03 0.72 -18.66
N ARG A 764 4.16 0.29 -19.58
CA ARG A 764 4.58 -0.24 -20.89
C ARG A 764 5.31 0.79 -21.75
N GLU A 765 4.84 2.03 -21.78
CA GLU A 765 5.50 3.15 -22.47
C GLU A 765 6.91 3.36 -21.92
N ASN A 766 7.06 3.40 -20.59
CA ASN A 766 8.34 3.63 -19.93
C ASN A 766 9.33 2.47 -20.16
N LEU A 767 8.87 1.22 -20.05
CA LEU A 767 9.69 0.04 -20.34
C LEU A 767 10.09 0.01 -21.83
N GLY A 768 9.16 0.30 -22.73
CA GLY A 768 9.41 0.37 -24.18
C GLY A 768 10.41 1.47 -24.55
N TRP A 769 10.27 2.66 -23.95
CA TRP A 769 11.23 3.76 -24.12
C TRP A 769 12.62 3.39 -23.62
N SER A 770 12.72 2.81 -22.41
CA SER A 770 14.00 2.38 -21.84
C SER A 770 14.70 1.34 -22.72
N LEU A 771 13.94 0.38 -23.27
CA LEU A 771 14.49 -0.65 -24.14
C LEU A 771 14.95 -0.06 -25.49
N CYS A 772 14.13 0.79 -26.10
CA CYS A 772 14.44 1.45 -27.38
C CYS A 772 15.72 2.29 -27.27
N TYR A 773 15.83 3.12 -26.22
CA TYR A 773 17.01 3.92 -25.96
C TYR A 773 18.27 3.05 -25.83
N ASN A 774 18.24 2.00 -25.00
CA ASN A 774 19.39 1.13 -24.78
C ASN A 774 19.77 0.35 -26.05
N LEU A 775 18.80 -0.12 -26.84
CA LEU A 775 19.03 -0.90 -28.06
C LEU A 775 19.68 -0.05 -29.16
N LEU A 776 19.39 1.25 -29.22
CA LEU A 776 20.01 2.18 -30.16
C LEU A 776 21.38 2.69 -29.66
N ALA A 777 21.49 3.00 -28.37
CA ALA A 777 22.68 3.64 -27.83
C ALA A 777 23.84 2.67 -27.57
N LEU A 778 23.56 1.41 -27.19
CA LEU A 778 24.60 0.41 -26.92
C LEU A 778 25.48 0.10 -28.14
N PRO A 779 24.95 -0.17 -29.35
CA PRO A 779 25.79 -0.39 -30.54
C PRO A 779 26.65 0.82 -30.88
N LEU A 780 26.09 2.03 -30.79
CA LEU A 780 26.82 3.27 -31.04
C LEU A 780 27.94 3.48 -30.03
N ALA A 781 27.71 3.18 -28.75
CA ALA A 781 28.76 3.23 -27.73
C ALA A 781 29.82 2.17 -27.97
N ALA A 782 29.44 0.93 -28.30
CA ALA A 782 30.37 -0.16 -28.58
C ALA A 782 31.27 0.10 -29.80
N LEU A 783 30.77 0.86 -30.78
CA LEU A 783 31.54 1.32 -31.94
C LEU A 783 32.39 2.57 -31.66
N GLY A 784 32.33 3.16 -30.47
CA GLY A 784 33.06 4.38 -30.14
C GLY A 784 32.45 5.66 -30.72
N PHE A 785 31.16 5.68 -31.06
CA PHE A 785 30.50 6.92 -31.51
C PHE A 785 29.92 7.76 -30.37
N ILE A 786 29.86 7.21 -29.15
CA ILE A 786 29.31 7.88 -27.97
C ILE A 786 30.42 8.08 -26.95
N ALA A 787 30.72 9.34 -26.63
CA ALA A 787 31.61 9.70 -25.54
C ALA A 787 30.91 9.52 -24.16
N PRO A 788 31.67 9.27 -23.07
CA PRO A 788 31.08 9.01 -21.75
C PRO A 788 30.16 10.12 -21.23
N TYR A 789 30.48 11.39 -21.49
CA TYR A 789 29.64 12.52 -21.09
C TYR A 789 28.30 12.55 -21.85
N MET A 790 28.28 12.15 -23.13
CA MET A 790 27.05 12.05 -23.93
C MET A 790 26.16 10.93 -23.41
N ALA A 791 26.76 9.80 -23.03
CA ALA A 791 26.05 8.70 -22.39
C ALA A 791 25.40 9.14 -21.07
N ALA A 792 26.14 9.86 -20.21
CA ALA A 792 25.62 10.37 -18.94
C ALA A 792 24.44 11.34 -19.12
N LEU A 793 24.54 12.27 -20.08
CA LEU A 793 23.46 13.19 -20.42
C LEU A 793 22.22 12.47 -20.97
N GLY A 794 22.41 11.58 -21.94
CA GLY A 794 21.32 10.84 -22.58
C GLY A 794 20.53 9.98 -21.59
N MET A 795 21.23 9.30 -20.68
CA MET A 795 20.58 8.51 -19.65
C MET A 795 19.81 9.32 -18.62
N SER A 796 20.36 10.47 -18.23
CA SER A 796 19.70 11.38 -17.29
C SER A 796 18.43 11.95 -17.91
N ALA A 797 18.48 12.34 -19.19
CA ALA A 797 17.31 12.75 -19.94
C ALA A 797 16.28 11.62 -20.07
N SER A 798 16.70 10.40 -20.39
CA SER A 798 15.83 9.23 -20.48
C SER A 798 15.10 8.94 -19.17
N SER A 799 15.82 9.00 -18.05
CA SER A 799 15.25 8.80 -16.71
C SER A 799 14.25 9.90 -16.35
N LEU A 800 14.52 11.16 -16.70
CA LEU A 800 13.60 12.28 -16.51
C LEU A 800 12.30 12.12 -17.32
N VAL A 801 12.39 11.62 -18.56
CA VAL A 801 11.21 11.32 -19.39
C VAL A 801 10.32 10.29 -18.73
N VAL A 802 10.91 9.19 -18.21
CA VAL A 802 10.17 8.14 -17.50
C VAL A 802 9.49 8.65 -16.24
N VAL A 803 10.21 9.42 -15.41
CA VAL A 803 9.63 10.03 -14.19
C VAL A 803 8.53 11.02 -14.55
N GLY A 804 8.76 11.89 -15.53
CA GLY A 804 7.76 12.85 -16.01
C GLY A 804 6.51 12.17 -16.57
N ASN A 805 6.67 11.06 -17.30
CA ASN A 805 5.55 10.28 -17.79
C ASN A 805 4.75 9.63 -16.66
N ALA A 806 5.43 9.07 -15.65
CA ALA A 806 4.79 8.52 -14.44
C ALA A 806 4.01 9.58 -13.66
N MET A 807 4.52 10.81 -13.57
CA MET A 807 3.84 11.93 -12.90
C MET A 807 2.51 12.35 -13.56
N ARG A 808 2.23 11.93 -14.80
CA ARG A 808 0.90 12.11 -15.44
C ARG A 808 -0.22 11.33 -14.73
N LEU A 809 0.13 10.44 -13.80
CA LEU A 809 -0.81 9.71 -12.96
C LEU A 809 -1.33 10.54 -11.78
N ASN A 810 -0.67 11.64 -11.40
CA ASN A 810 -1.08 12.50 -10.28
C ASN A 810 -2.31 13.40 -10.55
N GLY A 811 -2.87 13.35 -11.76
CA GLY A 811 -4.06 14.13 -12.12
C GLY A 811 -5.34 13.34 -11.88
N LYS A 812 -6.45 14.05 -11.59
CA LYS A 812 -7.79 13.42 -11.52
C LYS A 812 -8.08 12.67 -12.84
N PRO A 813 -8.49 11.39 -12.79
CA PRO A 813 -8.85 10.65 -13.98
C PRO A 813 -10.01 11.36 -14.70
N LYS A 814 -9.87 11.53 -16.01
CA LYS A 814 -10.96 12.04 -16.84
C LYS A 814 -11.93 10.90 -17.10
N ARG A 815 -13.14 10.99 -16.56
CA ARG A 815 -14.22 10.04 -16.85
C ARG A 815 -14.58 10.11 -18.34
N PRO A 816 -15.05 9.00 -18.94
CA PRO A 816 -15.70 9.06 -20.24
C PRO A 816 -16.84 10.09 -20.21
N LYS A 817 -17.21 10.67 -21.36
CA LYS A 817 -18.39 11.55 -21.40
C LYS A 817 -19.62 10.70 -21.10
N SER A 818 -20.44 11.11 -20.12
CA SER A 818 -21.71 10.43 -19.84
C SER A 818 -22.58 10.48 -21.09
N ILE A 819 -23.08 9.33 -21.56
CA ILE A 819 -24.10 9.33 -22.61
C ILE A 819 -25.39 9.78 -21.94
N SER A 820 -25.82 11.01 -22.23
CA SER A 820 -27.14 11.48 -21.83
C SER A 820 -28.20 10.65 -22.57
N PRO A 821 -29.31 10.26 -21.93
CA PRO A 821 -30.42 9.53 -22.59
C PRO A 821 -31.01 10.26 -23.82
N LYS A 822 -30.62 11.51 -24.10
CA LYS A 822 -31.05 12.26 -25.28
C LYS A 822 -30.39 11.83 -26.60
N GLU A 823 -29.24 11.16 -26.58
CA GLU A 823 -28.54 10.81 -27.83
C GLU A 823 -29.03 9.51 -28.48
N THR A 824 -29.67 8.61 -27.72
CA THR A 824 -30.29 7.39 -28.28
C THR A 824 -31.59 7.64 -29.04
N ALA A 825 -32.22 8.81 -28.89
CA ALA A 825 -33.45 9.16 -29.60
C ALA A 825 -33.23 9.76 -31.00
N ASN A 826 -32.00 10.18 -31.34
CA ASN A 826 -31.69 10.84 -32.62
C ASN A 826 -30.94 9.95 -33.63
N GLY A 827 -30.70 8.67 -33.31
CA GLY A 827 -29.99 7.71 -34.16
C GLY A 827 -30.78 7.13 -35.34
N GLN A 828 -32.05 7.53 -35.51
CA GLN A 828 -32.86 7.16 -36.68
C GLN A 828 -33.07 8.39 -37.59
N LYS A 829 -32.01 8.83 -38.30
CA LYS A 829 -32.20 9.63 -39.51
C LYS A 829 -31.22 9.23 -40.62
N THR A 830 -31.84 8.64 -41.64
CA THR A 830 -31.50 8.69 -43.07
C THR A 830 -30.23 7.96 -43.52
N ILE A 831 -30.43 6.72 -43.98
CA ILE A 831 -29.58 6.10 -45.00
C ILE A 831 -29.85 6.87 -46.30
N GLU A 832 -29.03 7.87 -46.61
CA GLU A 832 -28.98 8.47 -47.95
C GLU A 832 -28.01 7.66 -48.81
N VAL A 833 -28.55 7.17 -49.92
CA VAL A 833 -27.86 6.45 -50.98
C VAL A 833 -26.86 7.38 -51.66
N MET A 834 -25.56 7.06 -51.61
CA MET A 834 -24.54 7.75 -52.40
C MET A 834 -24.66 7.35 -53.88
N GLU A 835 -25.17 8.26 -54.71
CA GLU A 835 -24.89 8.30 -56.15
C GLU A 835 -23.47 8.84 -56.41
N PRO A 836 -22.70 8.29 -57.37
CA PRO A 836 -21.38 8.81 -57.70
C PRO A 836 -21.47 9.82 -58.85
N ALA A 837 -20.95 11.04 -58.66
CA ALA A 837 -20.76 11.98 -59.77
C ALA A 837 -19.47 12.80 -59.65
N ASN A 838 -18.51 12.41 -60.49
CA ASN A 838 -17.84 13.23 -61.51
C ASN A 838 -17.14 14.56 -61.13
N LYS A 839 -15.85 14.59 -61.46
CA LYS A 839 -15.09 15.62 -62.19
C LYS A 839 -15.37 17.10 -61.87
N SER A 840 -14.37 17.72 -61.26
CA SER A 840 -13.51 18.75 -61.89
C SER A 840 -12.21 18.88 -61.14
#